data_AF-A0AAW1NS43-F1
#
_entry.id   AF-A0AAW1NS43-F1
#
_cell.length_a   1.000
_cell.length_b   1.000
_cell.length_c   1.000
_cell.angle_alpha   90.00
_cell.angle_beta   90.00
_cell.angle_gamma   90.00
#
_symmetry.space_group_name_H-M   'P 1'
#
loop_
_entity.id
_entity.type
_entity.pdbx_description
1 polymer ?
#
loop_
_entity_poly.entity_id
_entity_poly.type
_entity_poly.pdbx_seq_one_letter_code
_entity_poly.pdbx_strand_id
1 'polypeptide(L)'
;MQQLGDRQPRTSRWRGLRKRSLIAGALVVGLALIVSEVQRPGLLLVGNITVDVVEGKQKAVGGAVPYAAVVARAYGVRACVVTAAGPDADLSIFDGHELHVVNAGETLTFEHTYTWARIALLGPLTQQDLDAESFVNHQQGWWDSLTGFRQQVGLMAQGQQRHLDPSGRVQALQKPSPDLLAALGPRTSVFLSDVETDVWPQGTVEELSLQSARWLVTRGELGADEVVQGSLTQLPPEKVTAVDTNGAGDTFATAYMLALAARSLSPGATANWAASRAVTQPQSCKPACIEAAIKRDSYAAQLGTWLRAQGEWLHAKSTFVGDRLPALQLHVRSEDDSEAAGPPHRPSLGLDDFCDEDGVDKRVGIASSTSSDDDEDALRHGWFSWRKLWLFTGPGFLMSIAYLDPGNLESDLQAGAQAGYMLCWVLLWSTILGYTFQMLAAKLGVATGAHLAQHCRAEYPTVPRYALWIMTEIAIIGSDIQEVIGSAIAILLLSRGLIPLWAGVLITAFDSFLILLIERLGIRNLEAVFGVLIAMMAVSFGLMFGLADVPPLEVLEGILLPRLSRSALQPAVAMLGATIMPHNIYLHSALVHSRKINDRRVSKMREAMAYFSIESAMALVLSLAINIWVVAVFARGFNRSDNSDIGLENAGDYLGKRFGQHMKYIWAVGLLAAGQSSTMTGTYTGQFVMGGFLNLPIKQWQRVTVTRSVAIVPTLIIALLYRQHRSSALDVVNQWLNVLQSVQLPFALIPVLVLTSQQRIMGQAFVNTPLRQAMGWVGAGVVMVVNVVLIYQATHGHQWTTWTGVPALAGMAAYLAFVGYLVIGPARWQRIYSSCIGWDKPASGEAAPERQPLVTGSDV
;
A
#
# COMPACT_ATOMS: atom_id res chain seq x y z
N MET A 1 59.50 28.43 22.46
CA MET A 1 59.82 26.98 22.50
C MET A 1 59.84 26.52 23.95
N GLN A 2 59.82 25.20 24.22
CA GLN A 2 59.68 24.58 25.55
C GLN A 2 58.35 24.86 26.26
N GLN A 3 57.32 24.06 25.93
CA GLN A 3 56.57 23.28 26.94
C GLN A 3 55.85 22.10 26.25
N LEU A 4 56.66 21.17 25.71
CA LEU A 4 56.19 19.84 25.37
C LEU A 4 56.06 19.05 26.68
N GLY A 5 54.89 19.11 27.31
CA GLY A 5 54.59 18.33 28.51
C GLY A 5 54.45 16.83 28.19
N ASP A 6 54.96 15.97 29.07
CA ASP A 6 55.02 14.52 28.86
C ASP A 6 53.64 13.89 28.59
N ARG A 7 53.39 13.52 27.33
CA ARG A 7 52.34 12.54 26.98
C ARG A 7 52.82 11.14 27.37
N GLN A 8 52.80 10.81 28.67
CA GLN A 8 53.10 9.45 29.12
C GLN A 8 52.14 8.43 28.47
N PRO A 9 52.65 7.30 27.94
CA PRO A 9 51.79 6.25 27.40
C PRO A 9 51.06 5.54 28.56
N ARG A 10 49.75 5.77 28.67
CA ARG A 10 48.89 5.07 29.65
C ARG A 10 48.97 3.56 29.42
N THR A 11 49.25 2.80 30.47
CA THR A 11 49.39 1.34 30.45
C THR A 11 48.21 0.67 31.16
N SER A 12 47.88 -0.57 30.79
CA SER A 12 46.67 -1.26 31.24
C SER A 12 46.85 -2.79 31.27
N ARG A 13 45.93 -3.53 31.90
CA ARG A 13 46.14 -4.93 32.33
C ARG A 13 44.84 -5.74 32.41
N TRP A 14 44.95 -7.08 32.38
CA TRP A 14 43.81 -8.00 32.13
C TRP A 14 43.29 -8.82 33.31
N ARG A 15 41.97 -9.02 33.32
CA ARG A 15 41.26 -10.26 33.66
C ARG A 15 40.23 -10.53 32.55
N GLY A 16 39.71 -11.75 32.40
CA GLY A 16 38.80 -12.02 31.27
C GLY A 16 38.05 -13.35 31.28
N LEU A 17 37.17 -13.48 30.29
CA LEU A 17 36.24 -14.60 30.06
C LEU A 17 36.18 -14.96 28.57
N ARG A 18 35.54 -16.08 28.19
CA ARG A 18 35.62 -16.66 26.82
C ARG A 18 34.86 -15.83 25.77
N LYS A 19 35.44 -15.72 24.56
CA LYS A 19 35.26 -14.55 23.68
C LYS A 19 34.50 -14.77 22.35
N ARG A 20 34.30 -15.99 21.86
CA ARG A 20 33.70 -16.24 20.53
C ARG A 20 32.18 -16.37 20.51
N SER A 21 31.54 -16.76 21.60
CA SER A 21 30.08 -16.96 21.66
C SER A 21 29.27 -15.66 21.66
N LEU A 22 29.81 -14.57 22.19
CA LEU A 22 29.07 -13.32 22.38
C LEU A 22 28.89 -12.52 21.08
N ILE A 23 29.89 -12.47 20.19
CA ILE A 23 29.72 -11.91 18.83
C ILE A 23 28.65 -12.70 18.08
N ALA A 24 28.75 -14.03 18.12
CA ALA A 24 27.77 -14.90 17.47
C ALA A 24 26.36 -14.68 18.03
N GLY A 25 26.20 -14.54 19.35
CA GLY A 25 24.93 -14.17 19.98
C GLY A 25 24.40 -12.83 19.50
N ALA A 26 25.22 -11.76 19.53
CA ALA A 26 24.84 -10.42 19.08
C ALA A 26 24.40 -10.40 17.60
N LEU A 27 25.17 -11.04 16.71
CA LEU A 27 24.79 -11.15 15.30
C LEU A 27 23.55 -12.03 15.10
N VAL A 28 23.45 -13.18 15.77
CA VAL A 28 22.30 -14.10 15.62
C VAL A 28 21.01 -13.48 16.13
N VAL A 29 21.04 -12.70 17.22
CA VAL A 29 19.87 -11.94 17.67
C VAL A 29 19.56 -10.79 16.71
N GLY A 30 20.55 -10.06 16.19
CA GLY A 30 20.33 -9.06 15.14
C GLY A 30 19.72 -9.66 13.87
N LEU A 31 20.19 -10.82 13.43
CA LEU A 31 19.66 -11.58 12.30
C LEU A 31 18.25 -12.13 12.60
N ALA A 32 18.00 -12.62 13.82
CA ALA A 32 16.67 -13.06 14.24
C ALA A 32 15.68 -11.89 14.31
N LEU A 33 16.12 -10.68 14.65
CA LEU A 33 15.32 -9.45 14.60
C LEU A 33 15.05 -9.00 13.17
N ILE A 34 16.05 -9.14 12.28
CA ILE A 34 15.93 -8.91 10.83
C ILE A 34 14.96 -9.92 10.17
N VAL A 35 14.83 -11.13 10.71
CA VAL A 35 13.89 -12.18 10.23
C VAL A 35 12.52 -12.12 10.90
N SER A 36 12.44 -11.66 12.15
CA SER A 36 11.19 -11.59 12.92
C SER A 36 10.37 -10.32 12.65
N GLU A 37 9.17 -10.26 13.22
CA GLU A 37 8.11 -9.31 12.83
C GLU A 37 8.25 -7.91 13.45
N VAL A 38 9.45 -7.54 13.91
CA VAL A 38 9.74 -6.28 14.60
C VAL A 38 9.85 -5.11 13.59
N GLN A 39 9.57 -3.89 14.04
CA GLN A 39 9.46 -2.73 13.16
C GLN A 39 10.81 -2.40 12.47
N ARG A 40 10.76 -2.09 11.17
CA ARG A 40 11.97 -1.80 10.38
C ARG A 40 12.59 -0.48 10.83
N PRO A 41 13.87 -0.44 11.26
CA PRO A 41 14.53 0.79 11.63
C PRO A 41 15.04 1.55 10.40
N GLY A 42 14.94 2.89 10.44
CA GLY A 42 15.61 3.76 9.48
C GLY A 42 17.14 3.78 9.64
N LEU A 43 17.65 3.34 10.79
CA LEU A 43 19.07 3.13 11.05
C LEU A 43 19.26 1.92 11.97
N LEU A 44 19.97 0.89 11.48
CA LEU A 44 20.44 -0.21 12.32
C LEU A 44 21.81 0.13 12.92
N LEU A 45 22.00 -0.18 14.21
CA LEU A 45 23.29 -0.12 14.91
C LEU A 45 23.58 -1.50 15.51
N VAL A 46 24.75 -2.06 15.19
CA VAL A 46 25.19 -3.38 15.67
C VAL A 46 26.56 -3.24 16.34
N GLY A 47 26.76 -3.94 17.47
CA GLY A 47 28.03 -3.98 18.17
C GLY A 47 27.91 -3.73 19.67
N ASN A 48 29.01 -3.96 20.40
CA ASN A 48 28.96 -4.03 21.86
C ASN A 48 29.04 -2.64 22.52
N ILE A 49 28.27 -2.46 23.59
CA ILE A 49 28.51 -1.42 24.60
C ILE A 49 29.81 -1.71 25.34
N THR A 50 30.52 -0.65 25.75
CA THR A 50 31.73 -0.73 26.57
C THR A 50 31.55 0.10 27.84
N VAL A 51 32.26 -0.24 28.92
CA VAL A 51 32.31 0.60 30.13
C VAL A 51 33.73 1.11 30.34
N ASP A 52 33.96 2.36 29.98
CA ASP A 52 35.28 2.98 29.96
C ASP A 52 35.58 3.55 31.36
N VAL A 53 36.69 3.14 31.97
CA VAL A 53 37.06 3.59 33.35
C VAL A 53 37.89 4.87 33.29
N VAL A 54 37.32 5.96 33.78
CA VAL A 54 37.93 7.29 33.85
C VAL A 54 38.50 7.53 35.25
N GLU A 55 39.76 7.98 35.29
CA GLU A 55 40.50 8.39 36.51
C GLU A 55 40.47 7.38 37.67
N GLY A 56 40.37 6.08 37.34
CA GLY A 56 40.42 4.98 38.30
C GLY A 56 39.25 4.90 39.29
N LYS A 57 38.17 5.67 39.06
CA LYS A 57 36.98 5.70 39.94
C LYS A 57 35.65 5.84 39.21
N GLN A 58 35.61 6.50 38.05
CA GLN A 58 34.35 6.82 37.37
C GLN A 58 34.15 5.89 36.17
N LYS A 59 33.18 4.98 36.26
CA LYS A 59 32.70 4.21 35.12
C LYS A 59 31.87 5.14 34.21
N ALA A 60 32.24 5.25 32.94
CA ALA A 60 31.45 5.91 31.90
C ALA A 60 31.04 4.89 30.83
N VAL A 61 29.95 5.15 30.10
CA VAL A 61 29.63 4.31 28.93
C VAL A 61 30.52 4.68 27.76
N GLY A 62 31.13 3.70 27.12
CA GLY A 62 31.79 3.82 25.82
C GLY A 62 31.16 2.85 24.81
N GLY A 63 31.71 2.84 23.60
CA GLY A 63 31.27 1.94 22.53
C GLY A 63 30.84 2.71 21.29
N ALA A 64 31.27 2.25 20.11
CA ALA A 64 30.90 2.92 18.85
C ALA A 64 29.37 2.97 18.67
N VAL A 65 28.65 1.97 19.21
CA VAL A 65 27.19 1.91 19.22
C VAL A 65 26.58 2.99 20.14
N PRO A 66 26.97 3.17 21.41
CA PRO A 66 26.64 4.37 22.20
C PRO A 66 26.99 5.72 21.56
N TYR A 67 28.20 5.90 20.99
CA TYR A 67 28.53 7.14 20.27
C TYR A 67 27.60 7.36 19.07
N ALA A 68 27.34 6.33 18.26
CA ALA A 68 26.45 6.40 17.11
C ALA A 68 24.98 6.64 17.50
N ALA A 69 24.49 6.03 18.58
CA ALA A 69 23.15 6.24 19.11
C ALA A 69 22.96 7.70 19.58
N VAL A 70 23.92 8.24 20.32
CA VAL A 70 23.91 9.65 20.76
C VAL A 70 23.90 10.60 19.55
N VAL A 71 24.69 10.33 18.51
CA VAL A 71 24.73 11.15 17.28
C VAL A 71 23.44 11.02 16.46
N ALA A 72 22.87 9.81 16.33
CA ALA A 72 21.58 9.62 15.67
C ALA A 72 20.47 10.41 16.40
N ARG A 73 20.40 10.32 17.73
CA ARG A 73 19.45 11.08 18.55
C ARG A 73 19.69 12.59 18.50
N ALA A 74 20.93 13.02 18.30
CA ALA A 74 21.29 14.42 18.07
C ALA A 74 20.68 14.98 16.77
N TYR A 75 20.70 14.21 15.68
CA TYR A 75 20.03 14.53 14.42
C TYR A 75 18.53 14.18 14.38
N GLY A 76 17.95 13.67 15.48
CA GLY A 76 16.54 13.32 15.57
C GLY A 76 16.16 11.97 14.93
N VAL A 77 17.14 11.10 14.67
CA VAL A 77 16.95 9.77 14.08
C VAL A 77 16.81 8.71 15.19
N ARG A 78 15.75 7.91 15.13
CA ARG A 78 15.52 6.73 15.97
C ARG A 78 16.20 5.52 15.33
N ALA A 79 17.23 5.00 15.99
CA ALA A 79 17.89 3.77 15.61
C ALA A 79 17.20 2.54 16.25
N CYS A 80 17.44 1.37 15.66
CA CYS A 80 17.37 0.10 16.40
C CYS A 80 18.80 -0.34 16.72
N VAL A 81 19.04 -0.73 17.97
CA VAL A 81 20.34 -1.02 18.56
C VAL A 81 20.40 -2.48 18.95
N VAL A 82 21.33 -3.23 18.37
CA VAL A 82 21.63 -4.62 18.72
C VAL A 82 23.00 -4.67 19.38
N THR A 83 23.03 -4.92 20.68
CA THR A 83 24.24 -4.87 21.51
C THR A 83 24.36 -6.08 22.43
N ALA A 84 25.58 -6.50 22.76
CA ALA A 84 25.84 -7.41 23.86
C ALA A 84 26.20 -6.61 25.12
N ALA A 85 25.47 -6.83 26.21
CA ALA A 85 25.64 -6.14 27.49
C ALA A 85 25.38 -7.10 28.66
N GLY A 86 26.02 -6.86 29.80
CA GLY A 86 25.74 -7.58 31.04
C GLY A 86 24.85 -6.77 31.99
N PRO A 87 24.53 -7.33 33.17
CA PRO A 87 23.63 -6.71 34.14
C PRO A 87 24.21 -5.43 34.79
N ASP A 88 25.50 -5.14 34.59
CA ASP A 88 26.18 -3.94 35.09
C ASP A 88 26.31 -2.80 34.05
N ALA A 89 25.67 -2.93 32.88
CA ALA A 89 25.66 -1.90 31.85
C ALA A 89 24.61 -0.80 32.13
N ASP A 90 25.00 0.47 31.99
CA ASP A 90 24.06 1.57 31.86
C ASP A 90 23.50 1.61 30.44
N LEU A 91 22.20 1.31 30.32
CA LEU A 91 21.47 1.29 29.05
C LEU A 91 20.72 2.60 28.75
N SER A 92 20.65 3.54 29.70
CA SER A 92 19.92 4.82 29.54
C SER A 92 20.48 5.69 28.41
N ILE A 93 21.74 5.47 28.04
CA ILE A 93 22.35 6.13 26.88
C ILE A 93 21.58 5.87 25.57
N PHE A 94 20.79 4.79 25.50
CA PHE A 94 19.96 4.42 24.36
C PHE A 94 18.51 4.95 24.42
N ASP A 95 18.15 5.75 25.42
CA ASP A 95 16.77 6.26 25.58
C ASP A 95 16.26 6.97 24.31
N GLY A 96 15.04 6.62 23.89
CA GLY A 96 14.44 7.09 22.64
C GLY A 96 14.77 6.24 21.40
N HIS A 97 15.69 5.27 21.49
CA HIS A 97 15.91 4.25 20.45
C HIS A 97 15.01 3.02 20.64
N GLU A 98 15.15 2.05 19.76
CA GLU A 98 14.76 0.66 20.00
C GLU A 98 16.02 -0.12 20.40
N LEU A 99 15.95 -0.97 21.43
CA LEU A 99 17.13 -1.60 22.04
C LEU A 99 16.90 -3.09 22.24
N HIS A 100 17.82 -3.90 21.71
CA HIS A 100 17.88 -5.34 21.88
C HIS A 100 19.22 -5.74 22.48
N VAL A 101 19.17 -6.35 23.66
CA VAL A 101 20.34 -6.73 24.44
C VAL A 101 20.53 -8.23 24.40
N VAL A 102 21.68 -8.67 23.90
CA VAL A 102 22.17 -10.04 24.09
C VAL A 102 22.88 -10.11 25.43
N ASN A 103 22.27 -10.84 26.36
CA ASN A 103 22.76 -10.95 27.73
C ASN A 103 24.16 -11.61 27.76
N ALA A 104 25.15 -10.84 28.21
CA ALA A 104 26.51 -11.28 28.49
C ALA A 104 26.68 -11.45 30.00
N GLY A 105 27.40 -12.49 30.45
CA GLY A 105 27.60 -12.74 31.89
C GLY A 105 28.29 -11.60 32.64
N GLU A 106 29.04 -10.74 31.94
CA GLU A 106 29.63 -9.49 32.42
C GLU A 106 29.57 -8.47 31.26
N THR A 107 29.38 -7.18 31.54
CA THR A 107 29.60 -6.14 30.52
C THR A 107 31.09 -6.03 30.23
N LEU A 108 31.45 -5.83 28.96
CA LEU A 108 32.83 -5.56 28.57
C LEU A 108 33.29 -4.22 29.17
N THR A 109 33.93 -4.29 30.33
CA THR A 109 34.52 -3.14 31.04
C THR A 109 35.95 -2.92 30.54
N PHE A 110 36.23 -1.72 30.05
CA PHE A 110 37.51 -1.29 29.53
C PHE A 110 38.12 -0.28 30.48
N GLU A 111 38.88 -0.78 31.45
CA GLU A 111 40.03 -0.05 31.98
C GLU A 111 41.13 -0.02 30.89
N HIS A 112 40.82 0.70 29.80
CA HIS A 112 41.58 0.86 28.56
C HIS A 112 42.37 -0.38 28.06
N THR A 113 41.77 -1.58 28.03
CA THR A 113 42.41 -2.77 27.42
C THR A 113 41.44 -3.57 26.55
N TYR A 114 41.69 -3.63 25.24
CA TYR A 114 40.73 -4.14 24.24
C TYR A 114 41.07 -5.55 23.74
N THR A 115 40.04 -6.40 23.55
CA THR A 115 40.07 -7.47 22.52
C THR A 115 38.67 -7.73 21.96
N TRP A 116 38.63 -7.90 20.63
CA TRP A 116 37.54 -8.19 19.67
C TRP A 116 36.53 -7.09 19.26
N ALA A 117 36.29 -7.13 17.94
CA ALA A 117 35.44 -6.34 17.04
C ALA A 117 34.32 -5.44 17.61
N ARG A 118 34.28 -4.21 17.08
CA ARG A 118 33.10 -3.34 16.97
C ARG A 118 32.69 -3.23 15.49
N ILE A 119 31.91 -4.17 14.95
CA ILE A 119 31.42 -4.07 13.57
C ILE A 119 30.02 -3.43 13.56
N ALA A 120 30.02 -2.10 13.39
CA ALA A 120 28.82 -1.35 13.05
C ALA A 120 28.45 -1.59 11.58
N LEU A 121 27.14 -1.58 11.31
CA LEU A 121 26.50 -1.77 10.01
C LEU A 121 25.51 -0.63 9.77
N LEU A 122 26.03 0.58 9.57
CA LEU A 122 25.22 1.78 9.32
C LEU A 122 24.58 1.71 7.92
N GLY A 123 23.25 1.55 7.83
CA GLY A 123 22.49 1.57 6.58
C GLY A 123 20.96 1.55 6.77
N PRO A 124 20.16 2.16 5.86
CA PRO A 124 18.68 2.25 5.99
C PRO A 124 17.96 1.11 5.24
N LEU A 125 17.36 0.15 5.96
CA LEU A 125 16.88 -1.13 5.41
C LEU A 125 15.69 -1.05 4.44
N THR A 126 15.80 -1.73 3.29
CA THR A 126 14.77 -1.84 2.25
C THR A 126 14.37 -3.28 1.93
N GLN A 127 13.22 -3.46 1.27
CA GLN A 127 12.49 -4.73 1.18
C GLN A 127 13.07 -5.79 0.21
N GLN A 128 14.27 -5.60 -0.32
CA GLN A 128 14.90 -6.52 -1.28
C GLN A 128 16.08 -7.32 -0.71
N ASP A 129 16.44 -7.06 0.54
CA ASP A 129 17.71 -7.49 1.13
C ASP A 129 17.53 -8.65 2.14
N LEU A 130 16.45 -9.43 1.98
CA LEU A 130 16.01 -10.47 2.91
C LEU A 130 15.55 -11.73 2.16
N ASP A 131 16.50 -12.62 1.87
CA ASP A 131 16.22 -13.96 1.36
C ASP A 131 16.90 -15.02 2.26
N ALA A 132 16.09 -15.73 3.04
CA ALA A 132 16.55 -16.63 4.09
C ALA A 132 17.22 -17.91 3.56
N GLU A 133 16.97 -18.32 2.31
CA GLU A 133 17.62 -19.50 1.73
C GLU A 133 19.13 -19.31 1.53
N SER A 134 19.58 -18.05 1.40
CA SER A 134 21.00 -17.71 1.22
C SER A 134 21.87 -18.00 2.45
N PHE A 135 21.29 -18.01 3.66
CA PHE A 135 22.04 -17.93 4.92
C PHE A 135 22.36 -19.30 5.57
N VAL A 136 21.79 -20.39 5.04
CA VAL A 136 21.86 -21.73 5.68
C VAL A 136 23.13 -22.52 5.32
N ASN A 137 23.82 -22.17 4.23
CA ASN A 137 25.03 -22.87 3.79
C ASN A 137 26.28 -22.39 4.54
N HIS A 138 26.59 -23.06 5.65
CA HIS A 138 27.53 -22.59 6.66
C HIS A 138 29.03 -22.87 6.35
N GLN A 139 29.53 -22.54 5.15
CA GLN A 139 30.96 -22.59 4.79
C GLN A 139 31.37 -21.43 3.87
N GLN A 140 32.44 -20.70 4.25
CA GLN A 140 33.19 -19.65 3.51
C GLN A 140 32.36 -18.60 2.73
N GLY A 141 32.50 -17.32 3.10
CA GLY A 141 31.73 -16.21 2.48
C GLY A 141 30.57 -15.70 3.35
N TRP A 142 30.64 -15.88 4.68
CA TRP A 142 29.59 -15.43 5.60
C TRP A 142 29.41 -13.91 5.64
N TRP A 143 30.45 -13.15 5.27
CA TRP A 143 30.33 -11.70 5.04
C TRP A 143 29.60 -11.38 3.74
N ASP A 144 29.87 -12.09 2.63
CA ASP A 144 29.11 -11.93 1.38
C ASP A 144 27.63 -12.33 1.55
N SER A 145 27.37 -13.29 2.43
CA SER A 145 26.02 -13.69 2.86
C SER A 145 25.29 -12.58 3.64
N LEU A 146 26.04 -11.73 4.35
CA LEU A 146 25.53 -10.54 5.03
C LEU A 146 25.44 -9.32 4.09
N THR A 147 26.36 -9.14 3.14
CA THR A 147 26.43 -7.96 2.26
C THR A 147 25.54 -8.03 1.02
N GLY A 148 24.57 -8.94 0.99
CA GLY A 148 23.45 -8.95 0.02
C GLY A 148 22.64 -7.63 0.01
N PHE A 149 22.81 -6.77 1.02
CA PHE A 149 22.24 -5.44 1.09
C PHE A 149 22.43 -4.60 -0.19
N ARG A 150 21.36 -4.00 -0.70
CA ARG A 150 21.37 -3.02 -1.80
C ARG A 150 21.81 -1.62 -1.36
N GLN A 151 21.97 -1.41 -0.05
CA GLN A 151 22.39 -0.15 0.56
C GLN A 151 23.91 -0.03 0.77
N GLN A 152 24.36 1.18 1.11
CA GLN A 152 25.69 1.42 1.66
C GLN A 152 25.81 0.86 3.08
N VAL A 153 27.01 0.40 3.43
CA VAL A 153 27.37 -0.13 4.76
C VAL A 153 28.50 0.70 5.35
N GLY A 154 28.29 1.33 6.50
CA GLY A 154 29.36 2.04 7.23
C GLY A 154 30.06 1.15 8.25
N LEU A 155 31.28 0.69 7.93
CA LEU A 155 32.12 -0.18 8.76
C LEU A 155 33.10 0.63 9.63
N MET A 156 32.84 0.70 10.93
CA MET A 156 33.75 1.30 11.92
C MET A 156 34.90 0.34 12.27
N ALA A 157 35.98 0.38 11.49
CA ALA A 157 37.16 -0.47 11.68
C ALA A 157 38.19 0.12 12.68
N GLN A 158 38.04 1.39 13.07
CA GLN A 158 38.85 2.04 14.09
C GLN A 158 38.89 1.22 15.40
N GLY A 159 40.07 1.10 16.01
CA GLY A 159 40.31 0.27 17.19
C GLY A 159 40.37 -1.24 16.92
N GLN A 160 39.80 -1.76 15.83
CA GLN A 160 39.92 -3.18 15.45
C GLN A 160 41.33 -3.51 14.96
N GLN A 161 42.01 -2.55 14.33
CA GLN A 161 43.34 -2.70 13.72
C GLN A 161 44.47 -2.58 14.76
N ARG A 162 44.24 -3.09 15.97
CA ARG A 162 45.14 -2.99 17.12
C ARG A 162 45.22 -4.34 17.84
N HIS A 163 46.38 -4.63 18.41
CA HIS A 163 46.63 -5.79 19.24
C HIS A 163 47.23 -5.39 20.59
N LEU A 164 47.40 -6.37 21.46
CA LEU A 164 48.11 -6.21 22.73
C LEU A 164 49.46 -6.88 22.64
N ASP A 165 50.51 -6.18 23.06
CA ASP A 165 51.82 -6.77 23.25
C ASP A 165 51.88 -7.58 24.56
N PRO A 166 52.91 -8.43 24.77
CA PRO A 166 53.06 -9.20 26.01
C PRO A 166 53.26 -8.37 27.29
N SER A 167 53.45 -7.04 27.19
CA SER A 167 53.50 -6.12 28.34
C SER A 167 52.13 -5.52 28.71
N GLY A 168 51.11 -5.77 27.88
CA GLY A 168 49.74 -5.24 28.05
C GLY A 168 49.47 -3.93 27.33
N ARG A 169 50.42 -3.40 26.53
CA ARG A 169 50.23 -2.16 25.78
C ARG A 169 49.49 -2.42 24.47
N VAL A 170 48.61 -1.50 24.09
CA VAL A 170 47.94 -1.50 22.79
C VAL A 170 48.91 -1.00 21.72
N GLN A 171 49.13 -1.80 20.68
CA GLN A 171 49.91 -1.44 19.50
C GLN A 171 49.09 -1.66 18.22
N ALA A 172 49.22 -0.77 17.24
CA ALA A 172 48.57 -0.96 15.94
C ALA A 172 49.12 -2.20 15.21
N LEU A 173 48.26 -2.89 14.44
CA LEU A 173 48.67 -4.03 13.62
C LEU A 173 49.51 -3.53 12.45
N GLN A 174 50.67 -4.15 12.19
CA GLN A 174 51.56 -3.82 11.08
C GLN A 174 50.97 -4.12 9.69
N LYS A 175 49.82 -4.78 9.63
CA LYS A 175 49.03 -5.07 8.42
C LYS A 175 47.54 -5.10 8.77
N PRO A 176 46.64 -4.84 7.81
CA PRO A 176 45.19 -5.03 7.96
C PRO A 176 44.81 -6.41 8.52
N SER A 177 43.82 -6.45 9.41
CA SER A 177 43.34 -7.69 10.02
C SER A 177 42.57 -8.57 9.02
N PRO A 178 42.59 -9.91 9.17
CA PRO A 178 41.78 -10.80 8.33
C PRO A 178 40.29 -10.48 8.38
N ASP A 179 39.78 -10.02 9.53
CA ASP A 179 38.38 -9.64 9.70
C ASP A 179 38.00 -8.37 8.90
N LEU A 180 38.92 -7.40 8.78
CA LEU A 180 38.73 -6.21 7.94
C LEU A 180 38.78 -6.58 6.46
N LEU A 181 39.78 -7.36 6.04
CA LEU A 181 39.93 -7.81 4.65
C LEU A 181 38.70 -8.60 4.19
N ALA A 182 38.14 -9.45 5.06
CA ALA A 182 36.95 -10.24 4.75
C ALA A 182 35.63 -9.44 4.77
N ALA A 183 35.63 -8.18 5.23
CA ALA A 183 34.47 -7.29 5.25
C ALA A 183 34.50 -6.20 4.15
N LEU A 184 35.50 -6.23 3.27
CA LEU A 184 35.57 -5.35 2.11
C LEU A 184 34.55 -5.76 1.04
N GLY A 185 33.97 -4.78 0.35
CA GLY A 185 33.02 -5.01 -0.73
C GLY A 185 32.54 -3.69 -1.34
N PRO A 186 31.98 -3.70 -2.57
CA PRO A 186 31.73 -2.50 -3.37
C PRO A 186 30.65 -1.53 -2.83
N ARG A 187 30.06 -1.82 -1.67
CA ARG A 187 29.12 -0.95 -0.94
C ARG A 187 29.61 -0.56 0.47
N THR A 188 30.77 -1.07 0.90
CA THR A 188 31.35 -0.80 2.22
C THR A 188 32.11 0.52 2.22
N SER A 189 31.70 1.43 3.11
CA SER A 189 32.45 2.62 3.53
C SER A 189 33.26 2.26 4.78
N VAL A 190 34.60 2.23 4.68
CA VAL A 190 35.49 1.85 5.80
C VAL A 190 35.94 3.10 6.56
N PHE A 191 35.85 3.07 7.89
CA PHE A 191 36.30 4.17 8.77
C PHE A 191 37.45 3.73 9.68
N LEU A 192 38.56 4.47 9.66
CA LEU A 192 39.81 4.22 10.39
C LEU A 192 40.42 5.51 10.95
N SER A 193 41.57 5.41 11.62
CA SER A 193 42.42 6.56 11.97
C SER A 193 43.86 6.38 11.51
N ASP A 194 44.54 7.51 11.32
CA ASP A 194 46.00 7.64 11.20
C ASP A 194 46.79 6.70 12.15
N VAL A 195 46.41 6.65 13.43
CA VAL A 195 47.01 5.77 14.46
C VAL A 195 47.07 4.29 14.06
N GLU A 196 46.21 3.84 13.14
CA GLU A 196 46.19 2.46 12.63
C GLU A 196 46.77 2.31 11.22
N THR A 197 46.67 3.34 10.39
CA THR A 197 47.09 3.29 8.98
C THR A 197 48.55 3.69 8.77
N ASP A 198 49.10 4.59 9.60
CA ASP A 198 50.46 5.10 9.49
C ASP A 198 51.55 4.03 9.78
N VAL A 199 51.16 2.88 10.36
CA VAL A 199 52.05 1.72 10.58
C VAL A 199 51.98 0.66 9.48
N TRP A 200 51.15 0.87 8.44
CA TRP A 200 51.06 -0.03 7.28
C TRP A 200 52.06 0.40 6.18
N PRO A 201 52.40 -0.51 5.24
CA PRO A 201 53.16 -0.13 4.05
C PRO A 201 52.45 0.99 3.26
N GLN A 202 53.22 1.97 2.77
CA GLN A 202 52.68 3.02 1.89
C GLN A 202 51.98 2.40 0.67
N GLY A 203 50.81 2.94 0.29
CA GLY A 203 49.95 2.39 -0.75
C GLY A 203 48.91 1.38 -0.28
N THR A 204 48.97 0.87 0.96
CA THR A 204 48.03 -0.16 1.45
C THR A 204 46.57 0.33 1.49
N VAL A 205 46.34 1.60 1.86
CA VAL A 205 44.97 2.16 1.95
C VAL A 205 44.42 2.39 0.54
N GLU A 206 45.26 2.88 -0.36
CA GLU A 206 44.95 3.12 -1.77
C GLU A 206 44.63 1.82 -2.51
N GLU A 207 45.45 0.78 -2.34
CA GLU A 207 45.23 -0.56 -2.91
C GLU A 207 43.93 -1.20 -2.41
N LEU A 208 43.66 -1.17 -1.10
CA LEU A 208 42.44 -1.74 -0.54
C LEU A 208 41.19 -0.88 -0.80
N SER A 209 41.34 0.41 -1.09
CA SER A 209 40.20 1.27 -1.47
C SER A 209 39.50 0.78 -2.75
N LEU A 210 40.24 0.15 -3.66
CA LEU A 210 39.73 -0.43 -4.91
C LEU A 210 38.71 -1.56 -4.70
N GLN A 211 38.73 -2.20 -3.53
CA GLN A 211 37.84 -3.31 -3.16
C GLN A 211 36.59 -2.84 -2.40
N SER A 212 36.34 -1.52 -2.34
CA SER A 212 35.36 -0.90 -1.45
C SER A 212 34.59 0.25 -2.12
N ALA A 213 33.59 0.81 -1.43
CA ALA A 213 32.94 2.05 -1.89
C ALA A 213 33.78 3.29 -1.60
N ARG A 214 34.41 3.35 -0.42
CA ARG A 214 35.28 4.45 0.06
C ARG A 214 36.00 4.06 1.35
N TRP A 215 37.14 4.69 1.62
CA TRP A 215 37.83 4.66 2.92
C TRP A 215 37.91 6.08 3.48
N LEU A 216 37.68 6.25 4.78
CA LEU A 216 37.85 7.52 5.48
C LEU A 216 38.78 7.34 6.67
N VAL A 217 39.95 7.96 6.59
CA VAL A 217 41.02 7.94 7.58
C VAL A 217 40.96 9.23 8.39
N THR A 218 40.41 9.15 9.60
CA THR A 218 40.30 10.29 10.52
C THR A 218 41.65 10.66 11.13
N ARG A 219 41.92 11.96 11.28
CA ARG A 219 43.16 12.53 11.84
C ARG A 219 42.92 13.42 13.05
N GLY A 220 41.91 13.07 13.86
CA GLY A 220 41.53 13.82 15.07
C GLY A 220 41.19 15.29 14.77
N GLU A 221 42.04 16.21 15.23
CA GLU A 221 41.89 17.66 15.03
C GLU A 221 42.36 18.16 13.64
N LEU A 222 43.04 17.31 12.84
CA LEU A 222 43.54 17.64 11.51
C LEU A 222 42.56 17.30 10.37
N GLY A 223 41.36 16.80 10.69
CA GLY A 223 40.30 16.48 9.73
C GLY A 223 40.27 15.00 9.37
N ALA A 224 40.05 14.69 8.10
CA ALA A 224 40.08 13.31 7.59
C ALA A 224 40.55 13.26 6.13
N ASP A 225 41.14 12.15 5.71
CA ASP A 225 41.40 11.84 4.31
C ASP A 225 40.31 10.88 3.81
N GLU A 226 39.62 11.21 2.71
CA GLU A 226 38.69 10.33 2.00
C GLU A 226 39.36 9.75 0.74
N VAL A 227 39.41 8.43 0.63
CA VAL A 227 39.96 7.70 -0.52
C VAL A 227 38.84 6.96 -1.24
N VAL A 228 38.60 7.31 -2.50
CA VAL A 228 37.58 6.69 -3.36
C VAL A 228 38.25 6.19 -4.63
N GLN A 229 38.20 4.88 -4.87
CA GLN A 229 38.81 4.25 -6.06
C GLN A 229 40.28 4.65 -6.30
N GLY A 230 41.08 4.71 -5.23
CA GLY A 230 42.48 5.15 -5.25
C GLY A 230 42.69 6.67 -5.29
N SER A 231 41.65 7.48 -5.46
CA SER A 231 41.75 8.95 -5.45
C SER A 231 41.63 9.51 -4.03
N LEU A 232 42.71 10.11 -3.53
CA LEU A 232 42.80 10.78 -2.23
C LEU A 232 42.20 12.19 -2.28
N THR A 233 41.30 12.50 -1.36
CA THR A 233 40.66 13.81 -1.16
C THR A 233 40.76 14.21 0.31
N GLN A 234 41.35 15.38 0.61
CA GLN A 234 41.44 15.85 2.00
C GLN A 234 40.15 16.58 2.43
N LEU A 235 39.57 16.17 3.55
CA LEU A 235 38.41 16.78 4.17
C LEU A 235 38.90 17.74 5.28
N PRO A 236 38.87 19.07 5.05
CA PRO A 236 39.55 20.05 5.91
C PRO A 236 38.93 20.13 7.32
N PRO A 237 39.74 20.31 8.38
CA PRO A 237 39.27 20.37 9.75
C PRO A 237 38.46 21.62 10.05
N GLU A 238 37.43 21.44 10.88
CA GLU A 238 36.70 22.53 11.52
C GLU A 238 37.54 23.12 12.66
N LYS A 239 37.81 24.43 12.63
CA LYS A 239 38.77 25.08 13.54
C LYS A 239 38.22 25.22 14.96
N VAL A 240 38.56 24.26 15.83
CA VAL A 240 38.21 24.27 17.26
C VAL A 240 39.41 23.95 18.14
N THR A 241 39.38 24.45 19.39
CA THR A 241 40.35 24.05 20.42
C THR A 241 40.03 22.64 20.91
N ALA A 242 40.95 21.69 20.70
CA ALA A 242 40.77 20.32 21.17
C ALA A 242 40.84 20.21 22.70
N VAL A 243 39.90 19.47 23.27
CA VAL A 243 39.84 19.12 24.71
C VAL A 243 40.16 17.65 24.91
N ASP A 244 39.51 16.77 24.15
CA ASP A 244 39.75 15.33 24.14
C ASP A 244 39.28 14.73 22.81
N THR A 245 40.08 13.88 22.16
CA THR A 245 39.77 13.32 20.83
C THR A 245 39.05 11.96 20.84
N ASN A 246 38.78 11.37 22.00
CA ASN A 246 38.09 10.07 22.08
C ASN A 246 36.65 10.18 21.55
N GLY A 247 36.20 9.14 20.85
CA GLY A 247 34.89 9.10 20.21
C GLY A 247 34.70 10.05 19.02
N ALA A 248 35.70 10.86 18.65
CA ALA A 248 35.60 11.76 17.50
C ALA A 248 35.44 11.01 16.17
N GLY A 249 36.13 9.88 16.00
CA GLY A 249 36.00 9.02 14.81
C GLY A 249 34.68 8.25 14.75
N ASP A 250 34.22 7.68 15.88
CA ASP A 250 32.88 7.08 16.01
C ASP A 250 31.77 8.13 15.68
N THR A 251 31.97 9.38 16.13
CA THR A 251 31.07 10.51 15.83
C THR A 251 31.10 10.91 14.35
N PHE A 252 32.30 11.08 13.79
CA PHE A 252 32.54 11.37 12.37
C PHE A 252 31.85 10.34 11.48
N ALA A 253 32.12 9.05 11.71
CA ALA A 253 31.58 7.96 10.89
C ALA A 253 30.05 7.91 10.91
N THR A 254 29.43 8.12 12.07
CA THR A 254 27.97 8.16 12.19
C THR A 254 27.38 9.36 11.43
N ALA A 255 27.91 10.56 11.65
CA ALA A 255 27.44 11.77 10.99
C ALA A 255 27.66 11.72 9.47
N TYR A 256 28.77 11.13 9.01
CA TYR A 256 29.07 10.92 7.60
C TYR A 256 28.06 9.98 6.93
N MET A 257 27.74 8.84 7.56
CA MET A 257 26.75 7.89 7.02
C MET A 257 25.33 8.45 7.03
N LEU A 258 24.96 9.23 8.06
CA LEU A 258 23.69 9.98 8.06
C LEU A 258 23.63 11.03 6.95
N ALA A 259 24.73 11.75 6.70
CA ALA A 259 24.81 12.73 5.61
C ALA A 259 24.79 12.07 4.22
N LEU A 260 25.39 10.87 4.05
CA LEU A 260 25.28 10.07 2.84
C LEU A 260 23.85 9.55 2.61
N ALA A 261 23.20 9.01 3.64
CA ALA A 261 21.79 8.61 3.56
C ALA A 261 20.89 9.80 3.20
N ALA A 262 21.21 10.99 3.70
CA ALA A 262 20.58 12.25 3.36
C ALA A 262 20.94 12.82 1.98
N ARG A 263 21.78 12.13 1.19
CA ARG A 263 22.28 12.61 -0.12
C ARG A 263 22.90 14.03 -0.06
N SER A 264 23.54 14.36 1.07
CA SER A 264 24.21 15.64 1.27
C SER A 264 25.25 15.89 0.18
N LEU A 265 25.35 17.15 -0.29
CA LEU A 265 26.35 17.58 -1.26
C LEU A 265 27.78 17.56 -0.69
N SER A 266 27.93 17.48 0.63
CA SER A 266 29.23 17.56 1.32
C SER A 266 29.24 16.73 2.64
N PRO A 267 29.11 15.39 2.59
CA PRO A 267 29.00 14.56 3.79
C PRO A 267 30.23 14.66 4.71
N GLY A 268 31.42 14.84 4.14
CA GLY A 268 32.65 15.08 4.89
C GLY A 268 32.64 16.36 5.73
N ALA A 269 31.98 17.43 5.27
CA ALA A 269 31.85 18.67 6.02
C ALA A 269 30.89 18.50 7.22
N THR A 270 29.75 17.85 7.01
CA THR A 270 28.82 17.48 8.10
C THR A 270 29.50 16.61 9.16
N ALA A 271 30.34 15.66 8.72
CA ALA A 271 31.08 14.76 9.60
C ALA A 271 32.20 15.44 10.38
N ASN A 272 33.03 16.27 9.75
CA ASN A 272 34.07 17.06 10.43
C ASN A 272 33.47 18.04 11.45
N TRP A 273 32.34 18.69 11.12
CA TRP A 273 31.62 19.56 12.05
C TRP A 273 31.10 18.79 13.28
N ALA A 274 30.51 17.60 13.09
CA ALA A 274 30.05 16.75 14.20
C ALA A 274 31.22 16.25 15.07
N ALA A 275 32.30 15.80 14.44
CA ALA A 275 33.53 15.39 15.13
C ALA A 275 34.13 16.54 15.96
N SER A 276 34.12 17.76 15.43
CA SER A 276 34.50 18.99 16.14
C SER A 276 33.67 19.24 17.41
N ARG A 277 32.37 18.92 17.41
CA ARG A 277 31.53 18.99 18.62
C ARG A 277 31.95 17.93 19.66
N ALA A 278 32.41 16.76 19.25
CA ALA A 278 32.94 15.72 20.15
C ALA A 278 34.34 16.05 20.68
N VAL A 279 35.22 16.59 19.84
CA VAL A 279 36.62 17.00 20.17
C VAL A 279 36.68 18.10 21.23
N THR A 280 35.63 18.92 21.33
CA THR A 280 35.50 20.02 22.30
C THR A 280 34.89 19.62 23.65
N GLN A 281 34.46 18.37 23.84
CA GLN A 281 33.93 17.90 25.14
C GLN A 281 35.00 17.19 25.99
N PRO A 282 34.98 17.33 27.33
CA PRO A 282 35.83 16.54 28.22
C PRO A 282 35.37 15.06 28.28
N GLN A 283 36.32 14.14 28.46
CA GLN A 283 36.06 12.69 28.48
C GLN A 283 35.03 12.27 29.57
N SER A 284 34.97 12.99 30.69
CA SER A 284 34.08 12.67 31.83
C SER A 284 32.58 12.83 31.56
N CYS A 285 32.16 13.42 30.42
CA CYS A 285 30.76 13.52 30.02
C CYS A 285 30.41 12.77 28.72
N LYS A 286 31.39 12.15 28.07
CA LYS A 286 31.18 11.44 26.79
C LYS A 286 30.54 10.06 27.04
N PRO A 287 29.74 9.55 26.08
CA PRO A 287 29.29 10.21 24.86
C PRO A 287 28.17 11.26 25.09
N ALA A 288 27.44 11.20 26.20
CA ALA A 288 26.18 11.94 26.41
C ALA A 288 26.23 13.45 26.09
N CYS A 289 27.28 14.17 26.47
CA CYS A 289 27.40 15.61 26.20
C CYS A 289 27.57 15.97 24.70
N ILE A 290 27.91 15.03 23.83
CA ILE A 290 28.07 15.25 22.39
C ILE A 290 26.72 15.59 21.74
N GLU A 291 25.63 14.94 22.16
CA GLU A 291 24.28 15.25 21.69
C GLU A 291 23.88 16.69 22.01
N ALA A 292 24.17 17.16 23.23
CA ALA A 292 23.92 18.54 23.63
C ALA A 292 24.80 19.55 22.85
N ALA A 293 26.03 19.17 22.52
CA ALA A 293 26.94 19.99 21.71
C ALA A 293 26.50 20.09 20.24
N ILE A 294 25.88 19.04 19.69
CA ILE A 294 25.30 19.03 18.33
C ILE A 294 23.94 19.75 18.29
N LYS A 295 23.02 19.46 19.22
CA LYS A 295 21.65 20.02 19.24
C LYS A 295 21.58 21.54 19.48
N ARG A 296 22.65 22.17 19.96
CA ARG A 296 22.73 23.62 20.18
C ARG A 296 22.87 24.45 18.91
N ASP A 297 23.10 23.83 17.75
CA ASP A 297 23.37 24.55 16.49
C ASP A 297 22.25 24.39 15.44
N SER A 298 22.00 25.50 14.75
CA SER A 298 21.12 25.62 13.59
C SER A 298 21.36 24.58 12.49
N TYR A 299 22.63 24.19 12.27
CA TYR A 299 23.01 23.25 11.21
C TYR A 299 22.47 21.83 11.46
N ALA A 300 22.51 21.36 12.71
CA ALA A 300 21.92 20.09 13.11
C ALA A 300 20.38 20.13 13.03
N ALA A 301 19.77 21.27 13.37
CA ALA A 301 18.34 21.46 13.24
C ALA A 301 17.86 21.44 11.78
N GLN A 302 18.63 22.00 10.83
CA GLN A 302 18.31 21.93 9.40
C GLN A 302 18.39 20.49 8.88
N LEU A 303 19.52 19.80 9.08
CA LEU A 303 19.68 18.42 8.59
C LEU A 303 18.68 17.46 9.25
N GLY A 304 18.46 17.57 10.57
CA GLY A 304 17.49 16.75 11.29
C GLY A 304 16.04 17.05 10.89
N THR A 305 15.71 18.28 10.49
CA THR A 305 14.36 18.60 9.97
C THR A 305 14.19 18.12 8.54
N TRP A 306 15.22 18.18 7.71
CA TRP A 306 15.20 17.57 6.37
C TRP A 306 15.08 16.03 6.45
N LEU A 307 15.81 15.37 7.35
CA LEU A 307 15.71 13.93 7.61
C LEU A 307 14.31 13.50 8.10
N ARG A 308 13.64 14.35 8.90
CA ARG A 308 12.25 14.12 9.33
C ARG A 308 11.23 14.43 8.22
N ALA A 309 11.46 15.44 7.38
CA ALA A 309 10.61 15.75 6.23
C ALA A 309 10.72 14.69 5.11
N GLN A 310 11.85 13.97 5.03
CA GLN A 310 12.04 12.80 4.17
C GLN A 310 11.51 11.49 4.80
N GLY A 311 10.90 11.55 6.00
CA GLY A 311 10.46 10.35 6.69
C GLY A 311 9.46 10.59 7.83
N GLU A 312 8.18 10.30 7.55
CA GLU A 312 7.13 9.99 8.54
C GLU A 312 7.44 8.76 9.44
N TRP A 313 8.68 8.26 9.40
CA TRP A 313 9.16 7.02 10.00
C TRP A 313 9.87 7.20 11.35
N LEU A 314 9.89 8.43 11.89
CA LEU A 314 10.69 8.77 13.08
C LEU A 314 9.89 8.98 14.39
N HIS A 315 8.55 9.02 14.33
CA HIS A 315 7.70 9.26 15.51
C HIS A 315 6.51 8.30 15.65
N ALA A 316 6.80 6.99 15.73
CA ALA A 316 5.87 6.02 16.32
C ALA A 316 5.95 6.07 17.86
N LYS A 317 4.84 6.42 18.54
CA LYS A 317 4.72 6.34 20.00
C LYS A 317 4.76 4.89 20.46
N SER A 318 5.76 4.50 21.24
CA SER A 318 5.87 3.16 21.83
C SER A 318 5.24 3.10 23.21
N THR A 319 4.04 2.52 23.33
CA THR A 319 3.52 2.00 24.60
C THR A 319 4.26 0.70 24.94
N PHE A 320 5.00 0.70 26.04
CA PHE A 320 5.73 -0.47 26.51
C PHE A 320 4.84 -1.31 27.42
N VAL A 321 4.73 -2.60 27.13
CA VAL A 321 4.24 -3.62 28.07
C VAL A 321 5.40 -4.59 28.26
N GLY A 322 5.82 -4.76 29.52
CA GLY A 322 6.91 -5.67 29.87
C GLY A 322 6.47 -7.14 29.90
N ASP A 323 7.38 -7.96 30.41
CA ASP A 323 7.26 -9.42 30.63
C ASP A 323 7.34 -10.35 29.40
N ARG A 324 8.32 -11.27 29.49
CA ARG A 324 8.34 -12.64 28.94
C ARG A 324 8.52 -12.82 27.43
N LEU A 325 9.79 -12.71 27.00
CA LEU A 325 10.35 -13.73 26.10
C LEU A 325 10.43 -15.08 26.85
N PRO A 326 10.12 -16.22 26.21
CA PRO A 326 10.30 -17.53 26.84
C PRO A 326 11.78 -17.88 27.00
N ALA A 327 12.15 -18.41 28.17
CA ALA A 327 13.55 -18.75 28.47
C ALA A 327 14.03 -19.94 27.61
N LEU A 328 15.00 -19.67 26.72
CA LEU A 328 15.65 -20.71 25.93
C LEU A 328 16.60 -21.51 26.84
N GLN A 329 16.11 -22.63 27.39
CA GLN A 329 16.78 -23.39 28.44
C GLN A 329 18.12 -24.02 27.99
N LEU A 330 19.23 -23.32 28.20
CA LEU A 330 20.54 -23.95 28.38
C LEU A 330 20.68 -24.38 29.85
N HIS A 331 20.86 -25.69 30.04
CA HIS A 331 20.70 -26.36 31.33
C HIS A 331 21.86 -26.07 32.29
N VAL A 332 21.64 -25.17 33.26
CA VAL A 332 22.47 -24.92 34.45
C VAL A 332 21.54 -24.79 35.67
N ARG A 333 22.05 -25.00 36.90
CA ARG A 333 21.29 -25.55 38.03
C ARG A 333 21.38 -24.68 39.30
N SER A 334 20.20 -24.31 39.84
CA SER A 334 19.90 -23.80 41.21
C SER A 334 20.63 -22.50 41.65
N GLU A 335 20.20 -21.65 42.59
CA GLU A 335 19.27 -21.72 43.75
C GLU A 335 18.49 -20.38 43.93
N ASP A 336 17.33 -20.41 44.61
CA ASP A 336 16.69 -19.52 45.63
C ASP A 336 16.99 -17.97 45.67
N ASP A 337 16.15 -17.02 46.13
CA ASP A 337 14.77 -17.02 46.68
C ASP A 337 14.09 -15.59 46.70
N SER A 338 12.79 -15.53 47.03
CA SER A 338 12.02 -14.42 47.69
C SER A 338 11.74 -13.03 47.03
N GLU A 339 10.44 -12.67 47.04
CA GLU A 339 9.72 -11.45 47.54
C GLU A 339 10.34 -10.01 47.51
N ALA A 340 9.60 -8.89 47.43
CA ALA A 340 8.17 -8.58 47.11
C ALA A 340 7.91 -7.04 47.05
N ALA A 341 6.63 -6.65 46.95
CA ALA A 341 6.00 -5.35 47.29
C ALA A 341 5.97 -4.20 46.25
N GLY A 342 4.96 -3.33 46.40
CA GLY A 342 4.51 -2.31 45.43
C GLY A 342 4.21 -0.92 46.03
N PRO A 343 3.45 -0.04 45.34
CA PRO A 343 3.59 1.42 45.44
C PRO A 343 2.39 2.19 46.07
N PRO A 344 2.50 3.53 46.22
CA PRO A 344 1.33 4.42 46.34
C PRO A 344 1.30 5.65 45.39
N HIS A 345 0.17 5.80 44.67
CA HIS A 345 -0.64 7.01 44.37
C HIS A 345 -0.07 8.45 44.53
N ARG A 346 -0.10 9.34 43.49
CA ARG A 346 -1.19 10.28 43.01
C ARG A 346 -1.29 11.63 43.82
N PRO A 347 -2.01 12.73 43.41
CA PRO A 347 -2.77 13.07 42.17
C PRO A 347 -2.64 14.57 41.65
N SER A 348 -3.59 15.02 40.80
CA SER A 348 -4.06 16.43 40.54
C SER A 348 -3.34 17.31 39.47
N LEU A 349 -3.93 18.34 38.79
CA LEU A 349 -5.33 18.83 38.53
C LEU A 349 -5.34 19.88 37.37
N GLY A 350 -6.49 20.15 36.70
CA GLY A 350 -6.69 21.23 35.69
C GLY A 350 -6.56 20.77 34.21
N LEU A 351 -7.43 21.03 33.22
CA LEU A 351 -8.29 22.18 32.82
C LEU A 351 -7.49 23.34 32.16
N ASP A 352 -7.74 23.84 30.93
CA ASP A 352 -8.67 23.51 29.82
C ASP A 352 -7.91 23.58 28.44
N ASP A 353 -8.34 23.95 27.21
CA ASP A 353 -9.56 24.56 26.58
C ASP A 353 -9.58 24.30 25.02
N PHE A 354 -10.53 24.91 24.27
CA PHE A 354 -10.79 24.86 22.80
C PHE A 354 -9.78 25.67 21.93
N CYS A 355 -9.66 25.58 20.58
CA CYS A 355 -10.38 24.93 19.46
C CYS A 355 -9.39 24.29 18.45
N ASP A 356 -9.80 23.26 17.70
CA ASP A 356 -10.02 23.32 16.23
C ASP A 356 -10.41 21.93 15.65
N GLU A 357 -11.31 21.90 14.66
CA GLU A 357 -11.74 20.68 13.98
C GLU A 357 -11.05 20.51 12.61
N ASP A 358 -10.42 19.35 12.38
CA ASP A 358 -10.28 18.81 11.02
C ASP A 358 -10.47 17.28 10.98
N GLY A 359 -10.87 16.78 9.81
CA GLY A 359 -11.58 15.50 9.68
C GLY A 359 -10.74 14.23 9.84
N VAL A 360 -10.70 13.65 11.05
CA VAL A 360 -10.02 12.36 11.31
C VAL A 360 -10.59 11.21 10.47
N ASP A 361 -9.77 10.69 9.56
CA ASP A 361 -10.08 9.57 8.65
C ASP A 361 -10.30 8.25 9.41
N LYS A 362 -11.57 7.85 9.55
CA LYS A 362 -12.04 6.71 10.36
C LYS A 362 -11.77 5.33 9.70
N ARG A 363 -10.55 5.07 9.24
CA ARG A 363 -10.16 3.75 8.70
C ARG A 363 -10.15 2.69 9.79
N VAL A 364 -10.95 1.64 9.61
CA VAL A 364 -11.11 0.53 10.57
C VAL A 364 -9.75 -0.10 10.88
N GLY A 365 -9.30 0.05 12.14
CA GLY A 365 -8.18 -0.70 12.67
C GLY A 365 -8.59 -2.13 12.97
N ILE A 366 -7.82 -3.11 12.48
CA ILE A 366 -7.87 -4.47 13.02
C ILE A 366 -7.21 -4.39 14.40
N ALA A 367 -8.04 -4.24 15.44
CA ALA A 367 -7.57 -4.42 16.81
C ALA A 367 -7.22 -5.89 17.00
N SER A 368 -5.99 -6.17 17.42
CA SER A 368 -5.62 -7.46 18.01
C SER A 368 -6.40 -7.60 19.32
N SER A 369 -7.55 -8.26 19.26
CA SER A 369 -8.32 -8.63 20.45
C SER A 369 -7.47 -9.58 21.29
N THR A 370 -6.93 -9.08 22.40
CA THR A 370 -6.19 -9.88 23.38
C THR A 370 -7.16 -10.72 24.21
N SER A 371 -7.66 -11.80 23.59
CA SER A 371 -8.21 -12.96 24.27
C SER A 371 -7.07 -13.97 24.45
N SER A 372 -6.71 -14.27 25.70
CA SER A 372 -5.57 -15.13 26.08
C SER A 372 -5.66 -16.59 25.64
N ASP A 373 -6.78 -16.95 25.03
CA ASP A 373 -7.22 -18.33 24.86
C ASP A 373 -7.14 -18.76 23.39
N ASP A 374 -6.89 -17.81 22.46
CA ASP A 374 -6.77 -18.07 21.01
C ASP A 374 -5.40 -18.68 20.61
N ASP A 375 -4.35 -18.48 21.41
CA ASP A 375 -2.96 -18.82 21.04
C ASP A 375 -2.61 -20.32 21.23
N GLU A 376 -3.32 -21.07 22.07
CA GLU A 376 -3.17 -22.54 22.13
C GLU A 376 -3.82 -23.22 20.91
N ASP A 377 -4.96 -22.71 20.42
CA ASP A 377 -5.68 -23.25 19.26
C ASP A 377 -4.99 -22.92 17.92
N ALA A 378 -4.16 -21.86 17.85
CA ALA A 378 -3.39 -21.50 16.65
C ALA A 378 -2.42 -22.60 16.18
N LEU A 379 -2.00 -23.50 17.08
CA LEU A 379 -1.19 -24.69 16.76
C LEU A 379 -2.02 -25.88 16.26
N ARG A 380 -3.35 -25.76 16.17
CA ARG A 380 -4.28 -26.88 15.88
C ARG A 380 -5.39 -26.52 14.88
N HIS A 381 -5.00 -26.50 13.60
CA HIS A 381 -5.80 -26.54 12.35
C HIS A 381 -6.10 -25.23 11.61
N GLY A 382 -6.13 -25.32 10.28
CA GLY A 382 -6.91 -24.43 9.40
C GLY A 382 -6.09 -23.62 8.39
N TRP A 383 -6.21 -23.94 7.09
CA TRP A 383 -5.83 -23.04 5.99
C TRP A 383 -6.80 -21.84 5.82
N PHE A 384 -7.86 -21.78 6.63
CA PHE A 384 -8.95 -20.81 6.54
C PHE A 384 -9.55 -20.55 7.92
N SER A 385 -9.98 -19.32 8.20
CA SER A 385 -10.58 -18.90 9.48
C SER A 385 -11.79 -18.01 9.24
N TRP A 386 -12.94 -18.38 9.83
CA TRP A 386 -14.17 -17.60 9.76
C TRP A 386 -14.03 -16.22 10.42
N ARG A 387 -13.33 -16.12 11.56
CA ARG A 387 -13.06 -14.85 12.25
C ARG A 387 -12.24 -13.89 11.38
N LYS A 388 -11.27 -14.41 10.63
CA LYS A 388 -10.52 -13.63 9.62
C LYS A 388 -11.40 -13.24 8.43
N LEU A 389 -12.23 -14.15 7.90
CA LEU A 389 -13.15 -13.81 6.81
C LEU A 389 -14.05 -12.63 7.21
N TRP A 390 -14.73 -12.70 8.36
CA TRP A 390 -15.57 -11.61 8.88
C TRP A 390 -14.85 -10.26 9.09
N LEU A 391 -13.52 -10.26 9.30
CA LEU A 391 -12.72 -9.03 9.38
C LEU A 391 -12.39 -8.44 7.99
N PHE A 392 -12.27 -9.28 6.97
CA PHE A 392 -12.06 -8.84 5.58
C PHE A 392 -13.37 -8.51 4.86
N THR A 393 -14.49 -9.17 5.19
CA THR A 393 -15.84 -8.92 4.64
C THR A 393 -16.21 -7.44 4.65
N GLY A 394 -16.64 -6.93 3.50
CA GLY A 394 -17.04 -5.56 3.23
C GLY A 394 -16.83 -5.22 1.73
N PRO A 395 -15.58 -5.11 1.25
CA PRO A 395 -15.26 -4.65 -0.11
C PRO A 395 -15.90 -5.46 -1.25
N GLY A 396 -15.97 -6.78 -1.14
CA GLY A 396 -16.61 -7.65 -2.12
C GLY A 396 -18.14 -7.51 -2.14
N PHE A 397 -18.78 -7.36 -0.98
CA PHE A 397 -20.22 -7.05 -0.89
C PHE A 397 -20.57 -5.65 -1.41
N LEU A 398 -19.74 -4.64 -1.13
CA LEU A 398 -19.91 -3.30 -1.69
C LEU A 398 -19.75 -3.28 -3.21
N MET A 399 -18.89 -4.15 -3.76
CA MET A 399 -18.71 -4.31 -5.21
C MET A 399 -19.87 -5.08 -5.88
N SER A 400 -20.43 -6.11 -5.21
CA SER A 400 -21.49 -6.94 -5.78
C SER A 400 -22.85 -6.24 -5.90
N ILE A 401 -23.03 -5.11 -5.21
CA ILE A 401 -24.23 -4.26 -5.28
C ILE A 401 -24.47 -3.71 -6.68
N ALA A 402 -23.42 -3.29 -7.37
CA ALA A 402 -23.54 -2.75 -8.73
C ALA A 402 -23.52 -3.86 -9.81
N TYR A 403 -24.03 -5.04 -9.44
CA TYR A 403 -24.59 -6.06 -10.34
C TYR A 403 -26.12 -6.19 -10.12
N LEU A 404 -26.69 -5.42 -9.17
CA LEU A 404 -28.09 -5.43 -8.72
C LEU A 404 -28.74 -4.05 -8.83
N ASP A 405 -28.09 -3.11 -9.52
CA ASP A 405 -28.62 -1.78 -9.78
C ASP A 405 -29.80 -1.83 -10.78
N PRO A 406 -30.61 -0.75 -10.89
CA PRO A 406 -31.73 -0.72 -11.82
C PRO A 406 -31.37 -0.98 -13.31
N GLY A 407 -30.15 -0.67 -13.76
CA GLY A 407 -29.69 -0.95 -15.13
C GLY A 407 -29.51 -2.44 -15.41
N ASN A 408 -28.95 -3.20 -14.46
CA ASN A 408 -28.91 -4.65 -14.50
C ASN A 408 -30.32 -5.27 -14.39
N LEU A 409 -31.14 -4.82 -13.44
CA LEU A 409 -32.51 -5.31 -13.26
C LEU A 409 -33.39 -5.14 -14.51
N GLU A 410 -33.20 -4.05 -15.26
CA GLU A 410 -33.90 -3.86 -16.54
C GLU A 410 -33.42 -4.83 -17.62
N SER A 411 -32.11 -5.10 -17.70
CA SER A 411 -31.56 -6.06 -18.65
C SER A 411 -32.02 -7.49 -18.35
N ASP A 412 -32.05 -7.86 -17.06
CA ASP A 412 -32.54 -9.16 -16.59
C ASP A 412 -34.03 -9.37 -16.89
N LEU A 413 -34.89 -8.38 -16.62
CA LEU A 413 -36.33 -8.51 -16.90
C LEU A 413 -36.61 -8.55 -18.40
N GLN A 414 -35.86 -7.81 -19.22
CA GLN A 414 -35.96 -7.86 -20.70
C GLN A 414 -35.46 -9.21 -21.24
N ALA A 415 -34.34 -9.74 -20.71
CA ALA A 415 -33.83 -11.07 -21.05
C ALA A 415 -34.84 -12.17 -20.69
N GLY A 416 -35.40 -12.14 -19.48
CA GLY A 416 -36.42 -13.07 -19.02
C GLY A 416 -37.69 -13.04 -19.88
N ALA A 417 -38.23 -11.86 -20.16
CA ALA A 417 -39.44 -11.72 -20.97
C ALA A 417 -39.26 -12.18 -22.44
N GLN A 418 -38.15 -11.80 -23.08
CA GLN A 418 -37.95 -12.05 -24.51
C GLN A 418 -37.38 -13.45 -24.81
N ALA A 419 -36.46 -13.95 -23.99
CA ALA A 419 -35.76 -15.21 -24.21
C ALA A 419 -36.17 -16.34 -23.24
N GLY A 420 -36.91 -16.04 -22.17
CA GLY A 420 -37.21 -17.01 -21.12
C GLY A 420 -35.94 -17.44 -20.36
N TYR A 421 -35.95 -18.66 -19.84
CA TYR A 421 -34.80 -19.24 -19.12
C TYR A 421 -33.54 -19.46 -19.98
N MET A 422 -33.61 -19.28 -21.31
CA MET A 422 -32.49 -19.59 -22.23
C MET A 422 -31.22 -18.76 -22.00
N LEU A 423 -31.28 -17.64 -21.27
CA LEU A 423 -30.14 -16.76 -21.06
C LEU A 423 -29.48 -16.88 -19.68
N CYS A 424 -30.00 -17.73 -18.78
CA CYS A 424 -29.41 -17.88 -17.44
C CYS A 424 -27.94 -18.37 -17.49
N TRP A 425 -27.54 -19.15 -18.51
CA TRP A 425 -26.14 -19.49 -18.74
C TRP A 425 -25.29 -18.28 -19.14
N VAL A 426 -25.82 -17.35 -19.95
CA VAL A 426 -25.11 -16.11 -20.34
C VAL A 426 -24.88 -15.24 -19.10
N LEU A 427 -25.87 -15.14 -18.21
CA LEU A 427 -25.78 -14.42 -16.94
C LEU A 427 -24.76 -15.04 -15.96
N LEU A 428 -24.73 -16.38 -15.87
CA LEU A 428 -23.69 -17.10 -15.12
C LEU A 428 -22.29 -16.77 -15.65
N TRP A 429 -22.08 -16.86 -16.97
CA TRP A 429 -20.77 -16.62 -17.57
C TRP A 429 -20.37 -15.13 -17.61
N SER A 430 -21.31 -14.19 -17.74
CA SER A 430 -21.03 -12.75 -17.60
C SER A 430 -20.61 -12.41 -16.16
N THR A 431 -21.25 -13.02 -15.16
CA THR A 431 -20.87 -12.84 -13.75
C THR A 431 -19.50 -13.46 -13.43
N ILE A 432 -19.19 -14.66 -13.95
CA ILE A 432 -17.86 -15.28 -13.82
C ILE A 432 -16.76 -14.43 -14.50
N LEU A 433 -17.07 -13.85 -15.66
CA LEU A 433 -16.16 -12.96 -16.37
C LEU A 433 -15.97 -11.62 -15.62
N GLY A 434 -17.06 -11.06 -15.09
CA GLY A 434 -17.06 -9.92 -14.18
C GLY A 434 -16.17 -10.16 -12.95
N TYR A 435 -16.39 -11.26 -12.22
CA TYR A 435 -15.53 -11.69 -11.11
C TYR A 435 -14.06 -11.76 -11.51
N THR A 436 -13.74 -12.27 -12.70
CA THR A 436 -12.36 -12.37 -13.19
C THR A 436 -11.71 -10.99 -13.34
N PHE A 437 -12.40 -10.01 -13.92
CA PHE A 437 -11.90 -8.63 -14.02
C PHE A 437 -11.86 -7.92 -12.66
N GLN A 438 -12.85 -8.15 -11.81
CA GLN A 438 -12.93 -7.62 -10.46
C GLN A 438 -11.77 -8.11 -9.59
N MET A 439 -11.41 -9.39 -9.68
CA MET A 439 -10.24 -9.93 -8.98
C MET A 439 -8.90 -9.43 -9.55
N LEU A 440 -8.83 -9.04 -10.82
CA LEU A 440 -7.66 -8.32 -11.35
C LEU A 440 -7.56 -6.90 -10.80
N ALA A 441 -8.68 -6.18 -10.67
CA ALA A 441 -8.74 -4.84 -10.08
C ALA A 441 -8.40 -4.84 -8.58
N ALA A 442 -8.99 -5.76 -7.81
CA ALA A 442 -8.65 -6.00 -6.41
C ALA A 442 -7.17 -6.38 -6.23
N LYS A 443 -6.64 -7.27 -7.08
CA LYS A 443 -5.21 -7.63 -7.10
C LYS A 443 -4.32 -6.42 -7.37
N LEU A 444 -4.68 -5.53 -8.31
CA LEU A 444 -3.91 -4.31 -8.57
C LEU A 444 -3.81 -3.46 -7.30
N GLY A 445 -4.96 -3.18 -6.67
CA GLY A 445 -5.03 -2.43 -5.42
C GLY A 445 -4.19 -3.06 -4.30
N VAL A 446 -4.40 -4.34 -3.99
CA VAL A 446 -3.67 -5.04 -2.92
C VAL A 446 -2.16 -5.13 -3.22
N ALA A 447 -1.76 -5.41 -4.47
CA ALA A 447 -0.35 -5.60 -4.80
C ALA A 447 0.46 -4.31 -4.71
N THR A 448 -0.09 -3.18 -5.19
CA THR A 448 0.64 -1.91 -5.24
C THR A 448 0.35 -1.00 -4.03
N GLY A 449 -0.85 -1.09 -3.45
CA GLY A 449 -1.36 -0.11 -2.49
C GLY A 449 -1.75 1.22 -3.13
N ALA A 450 -2.22 1.17 -4.38
CA ALA A 450 -2.73 2.30 -5.14
C ALA A 450 -3.83 1.82 -6.10
N HIS A 451 -4.90 2.59 -6.25
CA HIS A 451 -6.07 2.20 -7.04
C HIS A 451 -5.93 2.52 -8.54
N LEU A 452 -6.77 1.92 -9.38
CA LEU A 452 -6.63 1.93 -10.85
C LEU A 452 -6.46 3.35 -11.45
N ALA A 453 -7.25 4.31 -10.97
CA ALA A 453 -7.17 5.70 -11.44
C ALA A 453 -5.80 6.38 -11.17
N GLN A 454 -5.14 6.07 -10.06
CA GLN A 454 -3.80 6.58 -9.74
C GLN A 454 -2.75 6.01 -10.71
N HIS A 455 -2.81 4.70 -11.00
CA HIS A 455 -1.95 4.07 -12.02
C HIS A 455 -2.19 4.66 -13.41
N CYS A 456 -3.45 4.88 -13.79
CA CYS A 456 -3.78 5.54 -15.04
C CYS A 456 -3.21 6.97 -15.11
N ARG A 457 -3.19 7.71 -14.00
CA ARG A 457 -2.55 9.04 -13.90
C ARG A 457 -1.02 9.00 -14.05
N ALA A 458 -0.36 7.95 -13.57
CA ALA A 458 1.10 7.82 -13.60
C ALA A 458 1.64 7.31 -14.96
N GLU A 459 0.93 6.37 -15.59
CA GLU A 459 1.38 5.76 -16.85
C GLU A 459 0.92 6.52 -18.10
N TYR A 460 -0.33 7.01 -18.15
CA TYR A 460 -0.83 7.71 -19.33
C TYR A 460 -0.46 9.20 -19.32
N PRO A 461 -0.04 9.77 -20.47
CA PRO A 461 0.20 11.21 -20.61
C PRO A 461 -1.11 12.00 -20.53
N THR A 462 -0.99 13.32 -20.36
CA THR A 462 -2.10 14.24 -20.05
C THR A 462 -3.36 14.04 -20.90
N VAL A 463 -3.27 14.06 -22.23
CA VAL A 463 -4.47 13.96 -23.10
C VAL A 463 -5.22 12.63 -22.92
N PRO A 464 -4.59 11.44 -23.08
CA PRO A 464 -5.20 10.16 -22.71
C PRO A 464 -5.70 10.08 -21.26
N ARG A 465 -5.00 10.68 -20.29
CA ARG A 465 -5.43 10.70 -18.88
C ARG A 465 -6.75 11.46 -18.70
N TYR A 466 -6.89 12.63 -19.32
CA TYR A 466 -8.15 13.39 -19.28
C TYR A 466 -9.27 12.68 -20.07
N ALA A 467 -8.96 12.04 -21.19
CA ALA A 467 -9.94 11.25 -21.94
C ALA A 467 -10.47 10.05 -21.14
N LEU A 468 -9.60 9.28 -20.48
CA LEU A 468 -10.00 8.19 -19.58
C LEU A 468 -10.85 8.70 -18.40
N TRP A 469 -10.47 9.83 -17.79
CA TRP A 469 -11.26 10.44 -16.73
C TRP A 469 -12.66 10.83 -17.22
N ILE A 470 -12.77 11.58 -18.32
CA ILE A 470 -14.06 12.02 -18.88
C ILE A 470 -14.95 10.81 -19.18
N MET A 471 -14.42 9.77 -19.84
CA MET A 471 -15.20 8.56 -20.13
C MET A 471 -15.68 7.85 -18.86
N THR A 472 -14.86 7.81 -17.81
CA THR A 472 -15.23 7.17 -16.52
C THR A 472 -16.23 8.02 -15.74
N GLU A 473 -16.15 9.35 -15.80
CA GLU A 473 -17.10 10.25 -15.16
C GLU A 473 -18.48 10.22 -15.87
N ILE A 474 -18.50 10.07 -17.19
CA ILE A 474 -19.74 9.82 -17.97
C ILE A 474 -20.34 8.44 -17.59
N ALA A 475 -19.52 7.43 -17.25
CA ALA A 475 -20.01 6.14 -16.74
C ALA A 475 -20.81 6.31 -15.44
N ILE A 476 -20.25 7.07 -14.50
CA ILE A 476 -20.84 7.31 -13.18
C ILE A 476 -22.12 8.14 -13.33
N ILE A 477 -22.10 9.21 -14.12
CA ILE A 477 -23.29 10.03 -14.43
C ILE A 477 -24.38 9.18 -15.10
N GLY A 478 -24.01 8.28 -16.02
CA GLY A 478 -24.96 7.38 -16.67
C GLY A 478 -25.64 6.42 -15.68
N SER A 479 -24.87 5.89 -14.73
CA SER A 479 -25.39 5.02 -13.65
C SER A 479 -26.29 5.79 -12.68
N ASP A 480 -25.87 6.98 -12.24
CA ASP A 480 -26.65 7.90 -11.41
C ASP A 480 -28.02 8.22 -12.05
N ILE A 481 -28.12 8.30 -13.39
CA ILE A 481 -29.40 8.51 -14.09
C ILE A 481 -30.30 7.27 -14.02
N GLN A 482 -29.80 6.08 -14.36
CA GLN A 482 -30.58 4.82 -14.32
C GLN A 482 -31.13 4.56 -12.91
N GLU A 483 -30.34 4.91 -11.90
CA GLU A 483 -30.67 4.81 -10.50
C GLU A 483 -31.77 5.79 -10.05
N VAL A 484 -31.66 7.07 -10.42
CA VAL A 484 -32.69 8.09 -10.16
C VAL A 484 -34.01 7.69 -10.83
N ILE A 485 -33.95 7.14 -12.04
CA ILE A 485 -35.10 6.60 -12.77
C ILE A 485 -35.72 5.41 -11.99
N GLY A 486 -34.94 4.39 -11.64
CA GLY A 486 -35.42 3.23 -10.89
C GLY A 486 -36.04 3.59 -9.53
N SER A 487 -35.38 4.47 -8.79
CA SER A 487 -35.85 4.96 -7.48
C SER A 487 -37.15 5.78 -7.60
N ALA A 488 -37.24 6.67 -8.60
CA ALA A 488 -38.46 7.45 -8.84
C ALA A 488 -39.64 6.58 -9.29
N ILE A 489 -39.40 5.56 -10.11
CA ILE A 489 -40.41 4.55 -10.50
C ILE A 489 -40.84 3.74 -9.28
N ALA A 490 -39.92 3.31 -8.41
CA ALA A 490 -40.28 2.61 -7.19
C ALA A 490 -41.17 3.46 -6.26
N ILE A 491 -40.84 4.75 -6.08
CA ILE A 491 -41.67 5.71 -5.32
C ILE A 491 -43.06 5.89 -5.96
N LEU A 492 -43.14 5.97 -7.29
CA LEU A 492 -44.42 6.04 -8.03
C LEU A 492 -45.30 4.80 -7.78
N LEU A 493 -44.71 3.59 -7.83
CA LEU A 493 -45.42 2.33 -7.61
C LEU A 493 -45.87 2.16 -6.14
N LEU A 494 -44.98 2.45 -5.18
CA LEU A 494 -45.27 2.36 -3.73
C LEU A 494 -46.33 3.37 -3.30
N SER A 495 -46.26 4.61 -3.80
CA SER A 495 -47.24 5.67 -3.51
C SER A 495 -48.59 5.48 -4.22
N ARG A 496 -48.80 4.38 -4.96
CA ARG A 496 -50.00 4.10 -5.76
C ARG A 496 -50.29 5.19 -6.80
N GLY A 497 -49.26 5.89 -7.29
CA GLY A 497 -49.41 7.02 -8.21
C GLY A 497 -49.68 8.38 -7.55
N LEU A 498 -49.72 8.46 -6.21
CA LEU A 498 -49.90 9.75 -5.50
C LEU A 498 -48.70 10.68 -5.66
N ILE A 499 -47.48 10.13 -5.68
CA ILE A 499 -46.25 10.88 -5.95
C ILE A 499 -45.94 10.72 -7.45
N PRO A 500 -46.08 11.77 -8.28
CA PRO A 500 -45.76 11.67 -9.70
C PRO A 500 -44.26 11.52 -9.92
N LEU A 501 -43.88 10.89 -11.03
CA LEU A 501 -42.49 10.61 -11.42
C LEU A 501 -41.51 11.79 -11.18
N TRP A 502 -41.84 13.00 -11.66
CA TRP A 502 -40.99 14.18 -11.51
C TRP A 502 -40.77 14.59 -10.03
N ALA A 503 -41.72 14.29 -9.14
CA ALA A 503 -41.58 14.51 -7.71
C ALA A 503 -40.75 13.39 -7.05
N GLY A 504 -40.85 12.15 -7.54
CA GLY A 504 -39.93 11.07 -7.19
C GLY A 504 -38.47 11.43 -7.50
N VAL A 505 -38.21 11.96 -8.70
CA VAL A 505 -36.89 12.45 -9.15
C VAL A 505 -36.34 13.60 -8.27
N LEU A 506 -37.22 14.40 -7.67
CA LEU A 506 -36.82 15.44 -6.70
C LEU A 506 -36.60 14.89 -5.29
N ILE A 507 -37.33 13.84 -4.87
CA ILE A 507 -37.09 13.15 -3.60
C ILE A 507 -35.71 12.46 -3.62
N THR A 508 -35.33 11.88 -4.76
CA THR A 508 -33.99 11.31 -5.00
C THR A 508 -32.86 12.35 -5.16
N ALA A 509 -33.14 13.64 -4.92
CA ALA A 509 -32.09 14.61 -4.65
C ALA A 509 -31.64 14.58 -3.19
N PHE A 510 -32.49 14.11 -2.27
CA PHE A 510 -32.23 14.13 -0.82
C PHE A 510 -31.59 12.84 -0.30
N ASP A 511 -31.78 11.69 -0.96
CA ASP A 511 -31.13 10.42 -0.58
C ASP A 511 -29.60 10.51 -0.54
N SER A 512 -29.05 11.25 -1.50
CA SER A 512 -27.61 11.41 -1.70
C SER A 512 -26.99 12.25 -0.57
N PHE A 513 -27.77 13.16 0.05
CA PHE A 513 -27.37 13.85 1.28
C PHE A 513 -27.58 13.00 2.54
N LEU A 514 -28.60 12.13 2.58
CA LEU A 514 -28.81 11.17 3.66
C LEU A 514 -27.66 10.14 3.72
N ILE A 515 -27.16 9.70 2.58
CA ILE A 515 -25.98 8.83 2.45
C ILE A 515 -24.71 9.51 2.96
N LEU A 516 -24.47 10.77 2.58
CA LEU A 516 -23.36 11.56 3.13
C LEU A 516 -23.44 11.76 4.66
N LEU A 517 -24.66 11.79 5.21
CA LEU A 517 -24.87 11.85 6.67
C LEU A 517 -24.56 10.50 7.33
N ILE A 518 -24.95 9.38 6.70
CA ILE A 518 -24.64 8.02 7.17
C ILE A 518 -23.12 7.76 7.13
N GLU A 519 -22.41 8.23 6.10
CA GLU A 519 -20.95 8.03 6.00
C GLU A 519 -20.18 8.67 7.15
N ARG A 520 -20.61 9.82 7.67
CA ARG A 520 -20.01 10.46 8.87
C ARG A 520 -20.04 9.54 10.11
N LEU A 521 -20.98 8.59 10.16
CA LEU A 521 -21.09 7.57 11.21
C LEU A 521 -20.04 6.45 11.07
N GLY A 522 -19.37 6.33 9.92
CA GLY A 522 -18.22 5.46 9.70
C GLY A 522 -18.51 4.15 8.93
N ILE A 523 -17.45 3.60 8.33
CA ILE A 523 -17.49 2.52 7.32
C ILE A 523 -18.29 1.29 7.76
N ARG A 524 -18.19 0.84 9.03
CA ARG A 524 -18.94 -0.34 9.51
C ARG A 524 -20.46 -0.13 9.60
N ASN A 525 -20.92 1.12 9.76
CA ASN A 525 -22.35 1.44 9.75
C ASN A 525 -22.87 1.47 8.30
N LEU A 526 -22.08 2.00 7.37
CA LEU A 526 -22.33 1.95 5.93
C LEU A 526 -22.40 0.49 5.43
N GLU A 527 -21.44 -0.36 5.80
CA GLU A 527 -21.43 -1.80 5.48
C GLU A 527 -22.67 -2.54 6.02
N ALA A 528 -23.17 -2.14 7.20
CA ALA A 528 -24.42 -2.68 7.74
C ALA A 528 -25.66 -2.22 6.95
N VAL A 529 -25.74 -0.94 6.55
CA VAL A 529 -26.82 -0.43 5.69
C VAL A 529 -26.83 -1.15 4.34
N PHE A 530 -25.66 -1.36 3.74
CA PHE A 530 -25.53 -2.16 2.53
C PHE A 530 -26.00 -3.60 2.71
N GLY A 531 -25.62 -4.26 3.82
CA GLY A 531 -26.13 -5.59 4.16
C GLY A 531 -27.67 -5.65 4.26
N VAL A 532 -28.30 -4.61 4.81
CA VAL A 532 -29.77 -4.49 4.86
C VAL A 532 -30.38 -4.29 3.47
N LEU A 533 -29.78 -3.49 2.59
CA LEU A 533 -30.29 -3.30 1.23
C LEU A 533 -30.16 -4.56 0.37
N ILE A 534 -29.02 -5.27 0.45
CA ILE A 534 -28.84 -6.57 -0.23
C ILE A 534 -29.84 -7.60 0.32
N ALA A 535 -30.04 -7.67 1.64
CA ALA A 535 -31.03 -8.55 2.24
C ALA A 535 -32.47 -8.19 1.81
N MET A 536 -32.79 -6.89 1.67
CA MET A 536 -34.10 -6.43 1.18
C MET A 536 -34.33 -6.83 -0.28
N MET A 537 -33.32 -6.71 -1.15
CA MET A 537 -33.39 -7.22 -2.53
C MET A 537 -33.54 -8.75 -2.55
N ALA A 538 -32.72 -9.48 -1.79
CA ALA A 538 -32.77 -10.93 -1.72
C ALA A 538 -34.13 -11.46 -1.24
N VAL A 539 -34.69 -10.88 -0.18
CA VAL A 539 -36.02 -11.23 0.33
C VAL A 539 -37.10 -10.85 -0.67
N SER A 540 -37.08 -9.64 -1.25
CA SER A 540 -38.10 -9.22 -2.22
C SER A 540 -38.12 -10.12 -3.46
N PHE A 541 -37.00 -10.25 -4.16
CA PHE A 541 -36.94 -10.99 -5.42
C PHE A 541 -37.04 -12.51 -5.21
N GLY A 542 -36.52 -13.04 -4.08
CA GLY A 542 -36.72 -14.43 -3.68
C GLY A 542 -38.18 -14.77 -3.33
N LEU A 543 -38.90 -13.85 -2.68
CA LEU A 543 -40.35 -13.98 -2.47
C LEU A 543 -41.12 -13.95 -3.79
N MET A 544 -40.75 -13.08 -4.75
CA MET A 544 -41.37 -13.12 -6.09
C MET A 544 -41.13 -14.47 -6.77
N PHE A 545 -39.91 -15.02 -6.71
CA PHE A 545 -39.58 -16.31 -7.31
C PHE A 545 -40.43 -17.45 -6.73
N GLY A 546 -40.59 -17.50 -5.40
CA GLY A 546 -41.47 -18.48 -4.75
C GLY A 546 -42.96 -18.28 -5.07
N LEU A 547 -43.46 -17.03 -5.04
CA LEU A 547 -44.88 -16.71 -5.27
C LEU A 547 -45.30 -16.81 -6.74
N ALA A 548 -44.36 -16.74 -7.69
CA ALA A 548 -44.63 -16.86 -9.13
C ALA A 548 -44.74 -18.32 -9.62
N ASP A 549 -44.54 -19.31 -8.73
CA ASP A 549 -44.52 -20.74 -9.06
C ASP A 549 -43.57 -21.05 -10.23
N VAL A 550 -42.31 -20.64 -10.09
CA VAL A 550 -41.29 -20.83 -11.14
C VAL A 550 -40.76 -22.27 -11.11
N PRO A 551 -40.81 -23.03 -12.21
CA PRO A 551 -40.30 -24.41 -12.26
C PRO A 551 -38.77 -24.44 -12.11
N PRO A 552 -38.20 -24.94 -10.99
CA PRO A 552 -36.76 -24.82 -10.74
C PRO A 552 -35.89 -25.62 -11.71
N LEU A 553 -36.45 -26.69 -12.30
CA LEU A 553 -35.77 -27.53 -13.27
C LEU A 553 -35.54 -26.82 -14.61
N GLU A 554 -36.49 -26.00 -15.09
CA GLU A 554 -36.33 -25.24 -16.33
C GLU A 554 -35.30 -24.11 -16.17
N VAL A 555 -35.25 -23.50 -14.98
CA VAL A 555 -34.20 -22.53 -14.60
C VAL A 555 -32.84 -23.21 -14.58
N LEU A 556 -32.73 -24.41 -13.99
CA LEU A 556 -31.48 -25.18 -13.95
C LEU A 556 -31.03 -25.63 -15.35
N GLU A 557 -31.94 -26.08 -16.21
CA GLU A 557 -31.64 -26.31 -17.63
C GLU A 557 -31.13 -25.05 -18.32
N GLY A 558 -31.75 -23.90 -18.08
CA GLY A 558 -31.36 -22.59 -18.62
C GLY A 558 -29.98 -22.12 -18.18
N ILE A 559 -29.52 -22.53 -16.99
CA ILE A 559 -28.18 -22.25 -16.45
C ILE A 559 -27.13 -23.21 -17.04
N LEU A 560 -27.47 -24.50 -17.20
CA LEU A 560 -26.51 -25.54 -17.58
C LEU A 560 -26.38 -25.75 -19.09
N LEU A 561 -27.41 -25.48 -19.88
CA LEU A 561 -27.46 -25.79 -21.31
C LEU A 561 -27.34 -24.51 -22.15
N PRO A 562 -26.21 -24.29 -22.88
CA PRO A 562 -26.02 -23.10 -23.71
C PRO A 562 -26.90 -23.14 -24.97
N ARG A 563 -28.18 -22.80 -24.81
CA ARG A 563 -29.17 -22.63 -25.87
C ARG A 563 -29.21 -21.14 -26.27
N LEU A 564 -29.13 -20.84 -27.56
CA LEU A 564 -29.15 -19.47 -28.07
C LEU A 564 -29.94 -19.38 -29.39
N SER A 565 -31.05 -18.65 -29.39
CA SER A 565 -31.84 -18.37 -30.60
C SER A 565 -31.40 -17.04 -31.24
N ARG A 566 -31.70 -16.85 -32.53
CA ARG A 566 -31.41 -15.57 -33.21
C ARG A 566 -32.13 -14.37 -32.59
N SER A 567 -33.32 -14.56 -32.04
CA SER A 567 -34.07 -13.53 -31.31
C SER A 567 -33.49 -13.23 -29.93
N ALA A 568 -32.89 -14.22 -29.25
CA ALA A 568 -32.28 -14.04 -27.94
C ALA A 568 -30.88 -13.37 -28.00
N LEU A 569 -30.30 -13.18 -29.19
CA LEU A 569 -28.99 -12.55 -29.35
C LEU A 569 -28.95 -11.12 -28.78
N GLN A 570 -29.92 -10.28 -29.11
CA GLN A 570 -29.91 -8.88 -28.65
C GLN A 570 -30.04 -8.76 -27.12
N PRO A 571 -30.98 -9.45 -26.43
CA PRO A 571 -31.00 -9.48 -24.97
C PRO A 571 -29.76 -10.12 -24.32
N ALA A 572 -29.21 -11.20 -24.88
CA ALA A 572 -27.99 -11.83 -24.36
C ALA A 572 -26.78 -10.87 -24.35
N VAL A 573 -26.66 -10.12 -25.44
CA VAL A 573 -25.58 -9.16 -25.69
C VAL A 573 -25.78 -7.90 -24.82
N ALA A 574 -27.02 -7.43 -24.64
CA ALA A 574 -27.35 -6.32 -23.73
C ALA A 574 -27.07 -6.68 -22.26
N MET A 575 -27.52 -7.87 -21.83
CA MET A 575 -27.34 -8.36 -20.46
C MET A 575 -25.85 -8.53 -20.11
N LEU A 576 -25.03 -9.09 -21.00
CA LEU A 576 -23.58 -9.19 -20.78
C LEU A 576 -22.89 -7.81 -20.71
N GLY A 577 -23.41 -6.81 -21.44
CA GLY A 577 -22.96 -5.42 -21.35
C GLY A 577 -23.36 -4.72 -20.05
N ALA A 578 -24.51 -5.06 -19.47
CA ALA A 578 -24.97 -4.54 -18.17
C ALA A 578 -24.23 -5.19 -16.98
N THR A 579 -24.02 -6.51 -17.01
CA THR A 579 -23.40 -7.26 -15.89
C THR A 579 -21.99 -6.74 -15.57
N ILE A 580 -21.23 -6.30 -16.58
CA ILE A 580 -19.86 -5.85 -16.41
C ILE A 580 -19.82 -4.33 -16.52
N MET A 581 -20.02 -3.61 -15.41
CA MET A 581 -19.91 -2.14 -15.41
C MET A 581 -18.43 -1.68 -15.36
N PRO A 582 -18.03 -0.65 -16.15
CA PRO A 582 -16.65 -0.15 -16.15
C PRO A 582 -16.25 0.52 -14.84
N HIS A 583 -17.19 1.23 -14.20
CA HIS A 583 -16.90 2.05 -13.03
C HIS A 583 -16.62 1.18 -11.79
N ASN A 584 -17.30 0.03 -11.64
CA ASN A 584 -17.04 -0.96 -10.58
C ASN A 584 -15.59 -1.47 -10.54
N ILE A 585 -14.92 -1.50 -11.68
CA ILE A 585 -13.51 -1.94 -11.79
C ILE A 585 -12.58 -0.91 -11.12
N TYR A 586 -12.89 0.38 -11.25
CA TYR A 586 -12.21 1.44 -10.50
C TYR A 586 -12.55 1.33 -9.00
N LEU A 587 -13.83 1.16 -8.65
CA LEU A 587 -14.32 1.06 -7.27
C LEU A 587 -13.63 -0.04 -6.47
N HIS A 588 -13.64 -1.28 -6.97
CA HIS A 588 -13.10 -2.41 -6.22
C HIS A 588 -11.57 -2.33 -6.04
N SER A 589 -10.86 -1.77 -7.03
CA SER A 589 -9.42 -1.47 -6.88
C SER A 589 -9.12 -0.47 -5.77
N ALA A 590 -10.10 0.35 -5.35
CA ALA A 590 -10.01 1.24 -4.21
C ALA A 590 -10.51 0.61 -2.91
N LEU A 591 -11.69 -0.04 -2.90
CA LEU A 591 -12.34 -0.58 -1.70
C LEU A 591 -11.47 -1.55 -0.90
N VAL A 592 -10.58 -2.33 -1.55
CA VAL A 592 -9.62 -3.21 -0.86
C VAL A 592 -8.69 -2.46 0.11
N HIS A 593 -8.45 -1.16 -0.08
CA HIS A 593 -7.65 -0.32 0.81
C HIS A 593 -8.38 0.10 2.09
N SER A 594 -9.69 -0.13 2.20
CA SER A 594 -10.44 0.07 3.46
C SER A 594 -9.97 -0.86 4.58
N ARG A 595 -9.39 -2.01 4.21
CA ARG A 595 -8.80 -2.99 5.13
C ARG A 595 -7.31 -2.74 5.26
N LYS A 596 -6.84 -2.46 6.48
CA LYS A 596 -5.44 -2.17 6.78
C LYS A 596 -4.55 -3.42 6.66
N ILE A 597 -4.04 -3.68 5.46
CA ILE A 597 -2.95 -4.63 5.21
C ILE A 597 -1.63 -3.97 5.68
N ASN A 598 -1.41 -3.98 7.00
CA ASN A 598 -0.22 -3.38 7.62
C ASN A 598 1.09 -4.05 7.17
N ASP A 599 1.03 -5.31 6.75
CA ASP A 599 2.19 -6.10 6.33
C ASP A 599 2.24 -6.31 4.80
N ARG A 600 3.27 -5.75 4.18
CA ARG A 600 3.57 -5.87 2.74
C ARG A 600 4.38 -7.13 2.37
N ARG A 601 4.47 -8.15 3.23
CA ARG A 601 5.05 -9.46 2.86
C ARG A 601 4.13 -10.21 1.90
N VAL A 602 4.75 -10.88 0.92
CA VAL A 602 4.05 -11.61 -0.16
C VAL A 602 3.08 -12.66 0.36
N SER A 603 3.40 -13.32 1.48
CA SER A 603 2.53 -14.28 2.16
C SER A 603 1.23 -13.64 2.67
N LYS A 604 1.29 -12.53 3.40
CA LYS A 604 0.11 -11.83 3.93
C LYS A 604 -0.71 -11.14 2.85
N MET A 605 -0.07 -10.62 1.81
CA MET A 605 -0.78 -10.09 0.64
C MET A 605 -1.50 -11.20 -0.14
N ARG A 606 -0.94 -12.42 -0.23
CA ARG A 606 -1.64 -13.60 -0.77
C ARG A 606 -2.76 -14.10 0.14
N GLU A 607 -2.57 -14.08 1.46
CA GLU A 607 -3.62 -14.39 2.46
C GLU A 607 -4.82 -13.42 2.32
N ALA A 608 -4.57 -12.11 2.30
CA ALA A 608 -5.60 -11.09 2.11
C ALA A 608 -6.31 -11.21 0.73
N MET A 609 -5.55 -11.45 -0.34
CA MET A 609 -6.12 -11.73 -1.66
C MET A 609 -7.03 -12.96 -1.66
N ALA A 610 -6.68 -14.02 -0.93
CA ALA A 610 -7.53 -15.21 -0.82
C ALA A 610 -8.85 -14.90 -0.09
N TYR A 611 -8.81 -14.15 1.02
CA TYR A 611 -10.03 -13.71 1.71
C TYR A 611 -10.92 -12.83 0.82
N PHE A 612 -10.36 -11.83 0.12
CA PHE A 612 -11.14 -11.02 -0.84
C PHE A 612 -11.68 -11.86 -2.02
N SER A 613 -10.95 -12.90 -2.46
CA SER A 613 -11.40 -13.81 -3.52
C SER A 613 -12.61 -14.63 -3.08
N ILE A 614 -12.62 -15.12 -1.84
CA ILE A 614 -13.72 -15.87 -1.24
C ILE A 614 -14.92 -14.94 -1.00
N GLU A 615 -14.70 -13.78 -0.39
CA GLU A 615 -15.74 -12.79 -0.12
C GLU A 615 -16.43 -12.32 -1.40
N SER A 616 -15.66 -11.89 -2.40
CA SER A 616 -16.20 -11.42 -3.69
C SER A 616 -16.94 -12.54 -4.45
N ALA A 617 -16.53 -13.80 -4.28
CA ALA A 617 -17.24 -14.93 -4.87
C ALA A 617 -18.58 -15.19 -4.15
N MET A 618 -18.60 -15.17 -2.82
CA MET A 618 -19.85 -15.31 -2.04
C MET A 618 -20.83 -14.18 -2.36
N ALA A 619 -20.33 -12.95 -2.44
CA ALA A 619 -21.12 -11.76 -2.75
C ALA A 619 -21.70 -11.80 -4.18
N LEU A 620 -20.91 -12.16 -5.19
CA LEU A 620 -21.42 -12.29 -6.57
C LEU A 620 -22.29 -13.53 -6.79
N VAL A 621 -22.13 -14.60 -6.02
CA VAL A 621 -23.08 -15.74 -6.04
C VAL A 621 -24.44 -15.32 -5.48
N LEU A 622 -24.47 -14.46 -4.44
CA LEU A 622 -25.72 -13.88 -3.94
C LEU A 622 -26.35 -12.92 -4.96
N SER A 623 -25.56 -12.05 -5.62
CA SER A 623 -26.07 -11.20 -6.69
C SER A 623 -26.64 -12.04 -7.83
N LEU A 624 -25.87 -13.01 -8.35
CA LEU A 624 -26.29 -13.93 -9.42
C LEU A 624 -27.60 -14.65 -9.09
N ALA A 625 -27.81 -15.09 -7.84
CA ALA A 625 -29.07 -15.69 -7.42
C ALA A 625 -30.25 -14.71 -7.55
N ILE A 626 -30.06 -13.45 -7.17
CA ILE A 626 -31.06 -12.38 -7.33
C ILE A 626 -31.33 -12.08 -8.81
N ASN A 627 -30.28 -11.90 -9.63
CA ASN A 627 -30.41 -11.67 -11.07
C ASN A 627 -31.20 -12.83 -11.73
N ILE A 628 -30.86 -14.09 -11.39
CA ILE A 628 -31.60 -15.29 -11.85
C ILE A 628 -33.06 -15.29 -11.38
N TRP A 629 -33.36 -14.90 -10.13
CA TRP A 629 -34.75 -14.79 -9.66
C TRP A 629 -35.55 -13.78 -10.46
N VAL A 630 -34.96 -12.64 -10.83
CA VAL A 630 -35.59 -11.62 -11.67
C VAL A 630 -35.85 -12.16 -13.09
N VAL A 631 -34.81 -12.65 -13.79
CA VAL A 631 -34.95 -13.28 -15.12
C VAL A 631 -36.04 -14.34 -15.11
N ALA A 632 -36.04 -15.21 -14.09
CA ALA A 632 -36.92 -16.37 -14.03
C ALA A 632 -38.38 -16.03 -13.69
N VAL A 633 -38.64 -14.99 -12.89
CA VAL A 633 -40.01 -14.48 -12.64
C VAL A 633 -40.60 -13.85 -13.90
N PHE A 634 -39.84 -13.04 -14.63
CA PHE A 634 -40.33 -12.46 -15.89
C PHE A 634 -40.49 -13.52 -16.98
N ALA A 635 -39.59 -14.50 -17.07
CA ALA A 635 -39.75 -15.68 -17.93
C ALA A 635 -41.00 -16.53 -17.62
N ARG A 636 -41.41 -16.63 -16.34
CA ARG A 636 -42.63 -17.33 -15.90
C ARG A 636 -43.91 -16.51 -16.13
N GLY A 637 -43.80 -15.19 -16.02
CA GLY A 637 -44.90 -14.26 -16.20
C GLY A 637 -45.29 -14.05 -17.66
N PHE A 638 -44.28 -13.85 -18.51
CA PHE A 638 -44.43 -13.28 -19.86
C PHE A 638 -44.83 -14.31 -20.92
N ASN A 639 -46.02 -14.15 -21.51
CA ASN A 639 -46.45 -14.94 -22.66
C ASN A 639 -45.96 -14.30 -23.96
N ARG A 640 -45.52 -15.10 -24.94
CA ARG A 640 -45.11 -14.63 -26.28
C ARG A 640 -46.23 -13.97 -27.12
N SER A 641 -47.46 -13.93 -26.61
CA SER A 641 -48.58 -13.15 -27.15
C SER A 641 -48.53 -11.67 -26.76
N ASP A 642 -47.86 -11.35 -25.65
CA ASP A 642 -47.82 -10.00 -25.07
C ASP A 642 -46.77 -9.19 -25.83
N ASN A 643 -47.15 -8.71 -27.01
CA ASN A 643 -46.26 -8.05 -27.98
C ASN A 643 -45.95 -6.59 -27.59
N SER A 644 -45.56 -6.39 -26.33
CA SER A 644 -45.33 -5.10 -25.66
C SER A 644 -43.92 -5.04 -25.08
N ASP A 645 -43.18 -3.97 -25.42
CA ASP A 645 -41.88 -3.69 -24.80
C ASP A 645 -42.03 -3.54 -23.28
N ILE A 646 -41.21 -4.28 -22.53
CA ILE A 646 -41.23 -4.31 -21.07
C ILE A 646 -39.96 -3.65 -20.51
N GLY A 647 -40.14 -2.79 -19.50
CA GLY A 647 -39.09 -1.97 -18.89
C GLY A 647 -39.45 -1.63 -17.45
N LEU A 648 -38.61 -0.85 -16.77
CA LEU A 648 -38.81 -0.58 -15.34
C LEU A 648 -40.15 0.12 -15.06
N GLU A 649 -40.61 1.02 -15.94
CA GLU A 649 -41.84 1.79 -15.71
C GLU A 649 -43.08 0.88 -15.67
N ASN A 650 -43.14 -0.13 -16.56
CA ASN A 650 -44.32 -0.97 -16.72
C ASN A 650 -44.23 -2.36 -16.04
N ALA A 651 -43.04 -2.84 -15.69
CA ALA A 651 -42.80 -4.14 -15.08
C ALA A 651 -43.61 -4.38 -13.78
N GLY A 652 -43.68 -3.37 -12.90
CA GLY A 652 -44.42 -3.49 -11.64
C GLY A 652 -45.93 -3.68 -11.84
N ASP A 653 -46.53 -2.99 -12.81
CA ASP A 653 -47.94 -3.18 -13.17
C ASP A 653 -48.18 -4.46 -13.99
N TYR A 654 -47.18 -4.96 -14.73
CA TYR A 654 -47.26 -6.26 -15.39
C TYR A 654 -47.36 -7.39 -14.34
N LEU A 655 -46.43 -7.44 -13.39
CA LEU A 655 -46.46 -8.41 -12.28
C LEU A 655 -47.75 -8.28 -11.45
N GLY A 656 -48.17 -7.05 -11.16
CA GLY A 656 -49.41 -6.75 -10.43
C GLY A 656 -50.70 -7.26 -11.11
N LYS A 657 -50.72 -7.36 -12.45
CA LYS A 657 -51.80 -7.97 -13.24
C LYS A 657 -51.67 -9.49 -13.35
N ARG A 658 -50.45 -10.00 -13.55
CA ARG A 658 -50.17 -11.40 -13.89
C ARG A 658 -50.23 -12.36 -12.70
N PHE A 659 -49.85 -11.89 -11.51
CA PHE A 659 -49.72 -12.66 -10.28
C PHE A 659 -50.48 -12.03 -9.09
N GLY A 660 -50.82 -10.74 -9.18
CA GLY A 660 -51.61 -10.02 -8.20
C GLY A 660 -50.86 -8.84 -7.55
N GLN A 661 -51.63 -7.90 -6.99
CA GLN A 661 -51.13 -6.58 -6.56
C GLN A 661 -50.01 -6.63 -5.50
N HIS A 662 -49.88 -7.73 -4.74
CA HIS A 662 -48.78 -7.90 -3.79
C HIS A 662 -47.41 -7.92 -4.50
N MET A 663 -47.30 -8.56 -5.68
CA MET A 663 -46.05 -8.60 -6.46
C MET A 663 -45.60 -7.21 -6.92
N LYS A 664 -46.53 -6.32 -7.27
CA LYS A 664 -46.22 -4.91 -7.63
C LYS A 664 -45.47 -4.20 -6.51
N TYR A 665 -45.91 -4.38 -5.26
CA TYR A 665 -45.27 -3.74 -4.11
C TYR A 665 -43.94 -4.42 -3.73
N ILE A 666 -43.86 -5.76 -3.83
CA ILE A 666 -42.60 -6.49 -3.59
C ILE A 666 -41.53 -6.08 -4.61
N TRP A 667 -41.89 -6.01 -5.90
CA TRP A 667 -41.04 -5.46 -6.96
C TRP A 667 -40.57 -4.03 -6.65
N ALA A 668 -41.49 -3.16 -6.26
CA ALA A 668 -41.16 -1.77 -5.97
C ALA A 668 -40.27 -1.60 -4.72
N VAL A 669 -40.40 -2.44 -3.69
CA VAL A 669 -39.47 -2.47 -2.55
C VAL A 669 -38.08 -2.92 -2.99
N GLY A 670 -37.98 -3.99 -3.79
CA GLY A 670 -36.70 -4.47 -4.33
C GLY A 670 -36.03 -3.43 -5.23
N LEU A 671 -36.79 -2.78 -6.11
CA LEU A 671 -36.29 -1.74 -7.02
C LEU A 671 -35.85 -0.46 -6.26
N LEU A 672 -36.53 -0.09 -5.17
CA LEU A 672 -36.07 1.01 -4.32
C LEU A 672 -34.75 0.66 -3.61
N ALA A 673 -34.63 -0.56 -3.09
CA ALA A 673 -33.39 -1.02 -2.45
C ALA A 673 -32.21 -1.05 -3.43
N ALA A 674 -32.44 -1.53 -4.66
CA ALA A 674 -31.48 -1.48 -5.76
C ALA A 674 -30.99 -0.05 -6.04
N GLY A 675 -31.93 0.88 -6.26
CA GLY A 675 -31.61 2.29 -6.51
C GLY A 675 -30.78 2.92 -5.38
N GLN A 676 -31.26 2.85 -4.14
CA GLN A 676 -30.57 3.42 -2.98
C GLN A 676 -29.19 2.76 -2.71
N SER A 677 -28.98 1.52 -3.16
CA SER A 677 -27.69 0.85 -3.05
C SER A 677 -26.67 1.34 -4.09
N SER A 678 -27.12 1.60 -5.33
CA SER A 678 -26.29 2.21 -6.39
C SER A 678 -25.84 3.64 -6.03
N THR A 679 -26.66 4.40 -5.29
CA THR A 679 -26.35 5.80 -4.92
C THR A 679 -24.99 5.92 -4.23
N MET A 680 -24.70 4.94 -3.38
CA MET A 680 -23.45 4.86 -2.64
C MET A 680 -22.29 4.40 -3.55
N THR A 681 -22.48 3.39 -4.40
CA THR A 681 -21.41 2.91 -5.30
C THR A 681 -20.99 3.96 -6.32
N GLY A 682 -21.93 4.71 -6.92
CA GLY A 682 -21.62 5.83 -7.82
C GLY A 682 -20.79 6.92 -7.14
N THR A 683 -21.23 7.36 -5.95
CA THR A 683 -20.55 8.43 -5.19
C THR A 683 -19.18 8.01 -4.63
N TYR A 684 -18.96 6.76 -4.22
CA TYR A 684 -17.61 6.26 -3.90
C TYR A 684 -16.72 6.14 -5.13
N THR A 685 -17.23 5.54 -6.22
CA THR A 685 -16.45 5.33 -7.43
C THR A 685 -15.93 6.65 -7.96
N GLY A 686 -16.79 7.66 -7.99
CA GLY A 686 -16.42 9.02 -8.33
C GLY A 686 -15.26 9.55 -7.50
N GLN A 687 -15.30 9.44 -6.17
CA GLN A 687 -14.24 9.97 -5.29
C GLN A 687 -12.87 9.44 -5.69
N PHE A 688 -12.74 8.12 -5.85
CA PHE A 688 -11.49 7.49 -6.28
C PHE A 688 -11.13 7.80 -7.74
N VAL A 689 -12.09 7.93 -8.64
CA VAL A 689 -11.85 8.31 -10.05
C VAL A 689 -11.31 9.73 -10.15
N MET A 690 -11.99 10.73 -9.60
CA MET A 690 -11.58 12.14 -9.69
C MET A 690 -10.31 12.42 -8.88
N GLY A 691 -10.19 11.87 -7.67
CA GLY A 691 -8.96 11.96 -6.87
C GLY A 691 -7.78 11.30 -7.57
N GLY A 692 -7.96 10.08 -8.08
CA GLY A 692 -6.89 9.32 -8.73
C GLY A 692 -6.44 9.88 -10.09
N PHE A 693 -7.37 10.32 -10.94
CA PHE A 693 -7.02 10.91 -12.25
C PHE A 693 -6.53 12.36 -12.11
N LEU A 694 -7.31 13.21 -11.43
CA LEU A 694 -7.10 14.67 -11.43
C LEU A 694 -6.29 15.17 -10.23
N ASN A 695 -6.40 14.52 -9.07
CA ASN A 695 -5.82 14.97 -7.79
C ASN A 695 -6.30 16.38 -7.41
N LEU A 696 -7.61 16.60 -7.52
CA LEU A 696 -8.28 17.83 -7.11
C LEU A 696 -8.87 17.64 -5.70
N PRO A 697 -8.50 18.45 -4.70
CA PRO A 697 -9.06 18.39 -3.34
C PRO A 697 -10.44 19.08 -3.31
N ILE A 698 -11.46 18.38 -3.82
CA ILE A 698 -12.86 18.83 -3.81
C ILE A 698 -13.58 18.18 -2.63
N LYS A 699 -14.30 18.96 -1.82
CA LYS A 699 -15.01 18.43 -0.65
C LYS A 699 -16.15 17.52 -1.11
N GLN A 700 -16.29 16.36 -0.47
CA GLN A 700 -17.19 15.28 -0.88
C GLN A 700 -18.62 15.76 -1.21
N TRP A 701 -19.21 16.59 -0.35
CA TRP A 701 -20.57 17.13 -0.54
C TRP A 701 -20.72 18.01 -1.80
N GLN A 702 -19.68 18.77 -2.17
CA GLN A 702 -19.69 19.58 -3.39
C GLN A 702 -19.75 18.67 -4.60
N ARG A 703 -18.96 17.59 -4.56
CA ARG A 703 -18.85 16.64 -5.66
C ARG A 703 -20.14 15.88 -5.89
N VAL A 704 -20.74 15.33 -4.83
CA VAL A 704 -22.03 14.63 -4.93
C VAL A 704 -23.13 15.56 -5.42
N THR A 705 -23.21 16.80 -4.90
CA THR A 705 -24.15 17.82 -5.41
C THR A 705 -23.98 18.05 -6.91
N VAL A 706 -22.75 18.11 -7.42
CA VAL A 706 -22.47 18.32 -8.85
C VAL A 706 -22.86 17.10 -9.70
N THR A 707 -22.41 15.88 -9.37
CA THR A 707 -22.75 14.69 -10.18
C THR A 707 -24.26 14.44 -10.17
N ARG A 708 -24.90 14.57 -8.99
CA ARG A 708 -26.35 14.42 -8.86
C ARG A 708 -27.13 15.50 -9.57
N SER A 709 -26.70 16.76 -9.57
CA SER A 709 -27.35 17.80 -10.39
C SER A 709 -27.28 17.48 -11.88
N VAL A 710 -26.14 16.95 -12.36
CA VAL A 710 -25.96 16.57 -13.76
C VAL A 710 -26.79 15.33 -14.16
N ALA A 711 -27.06 14.40 -13.22
CA ALA A 711 -27.97 13.27 -13.46
C ALA A 711 -29.46 13.63 -13.33
N ILE A 712 -29.82 14.42 -12.31
CA ILE A 712 -31.21 14.76 -11.98
C ILE A 712 -31.80 15.75 -12.99
N VAL A 713 -31.05 16.75 -13.46
CA VAL A 713 -31.60 17.78 -14.37
C VAL A 713 -32.11 17.20 -15.70
N PRO A 714 -31.36 16.35 -16.46
CA PRO A 714 -31.88 15.70 -17.66
C PRO A 714 -33.09 14.82 -17.36
N THR A 715 -33.03 14.03 -16.28
CA THR A 715 -34.10 13.11 -15.87
C THR A 715 -35.39 13.85 -15.51
N LEU A 716 -35.27 14.97 -14.81
CA LEU A 716 -36.39 15.85 -14.47
C LEU A 716 -36.99 16.52 -15.71
N ILE A 717 -36.15 16.97 -16.65
CA ILE A 717 -36.61 17.51 -17.95
C ILE A 717 -37.42 16.46 -18.72
N ILE A 718 -36.94 15.22 -18.79
CA ILE A 718 -37.65 14.11 -19.44
C ILE A 718 -38.99 13.83 -18.72
N ALA A 719 -38.98 13.71 -17.39
CA ALA A 719 -40.16 13.45 -16.57
C ALA A 719 -41.21 14.57 -16.62
N LEU A 720 -40.81 15.81 -16.91
CA LEU A 720 -41.71 16.96 -17.09
C LEU A 720 -42.26 17.05 -18.52
N LEU A 721 -41.41 16.88 -19.55
CA LEU A 721 -41.80 17.02 -20.96
C LEU A 721 -42.68 15.85 -21.45
N TYR A 722 -42.37 14.61 -21.06
CA TYR A 722 -43.11 13.42 -21.53
C TYR A 722 -44.38 13.12 -20.72
N ARG A 723 -44.77 14.01 -19.79
CA ARG A 723 -45.95 13.86 -18.91
C ARG A 723 -47.28 13.64 -19.64
N GLN A 724 -47.37 13.94 -20.93
CA GLN A 724 -48.65 13.98 -21.66
C GLN A 724 -48.83 12.88 -22.72
N HIS A 725 -47.77 12.27 -23.26
CA HIS A 725 -47.84 11.21 -24.27
C HIS A 725 -46.74 10.13 -24.11
N ARG A 726 -47.20 8.90 -23.85
CA ARG A 726 -46.52 7.59 -24.00
C ARG A 726 -45.28 7.32 -23.09
N SER A 727 -45.56 6.55 -22.03
CA SER A 727 -44.65 5.86 -21.09
C SER A 727 -43.65 4.89 -21.72
N SER A 728 -42.80 5.36 -22.62
CA SER A 728 -41.66 4.60 -23.16
C SER A 728 -40.38 5.43 -23.26
N ALA A 729 -40.43 6.72 -22.92
CA ALA A 729 -39.27 7.61 -23.00
C ALA A 729 -38.19 7.28 -21.95
N LEU A 730 -38.58 6.85 -20.75
CA LEU A 730 -37.64 6.44 -19.70
C LEU A 730 -36.96 5.10 -20.03
N ASP A 731 -37.74 4.08 -20.39
CA ASP A 731 -37.19 2.76 -20.75
C ASP A 731 -36.22 2.89 -21.95
N VAL A 732 -36.55 3.70 -22.97
CA VAL A 732 -35.63 4.02 -24.07
C VAL A 732 -34.35 4.71 -23.58
N VAL A 733 -34.45 5.65 -22.63
CA VAL A 733 -33.28 6.31 -22.05
C VAL A 733 -32.40 5.33 -21.27
N ASN A 734 -32.98 4.43 -20.47
CA ASN A 734 -32.24 3.37 -19.78
C ASN A 734 -31.55 2.40 -20.75
N GLN A 735 -32.21 2.01 -21.84
CA GLN A 735 -31.58 1.20 -22.89
C GLN A 735 -30.37 1.91 -23.52
N TRP A 736 -30.47 3.21 -23.83
CA TRP A 736 -29.33 4.00 -24.30
C TRP A 736 -28.22 4.15 -23.25
N LEU A 737 -28.56 4.19 -21.96
CA LEU A 737 -27.59 4.23 -20.86
C LEU A 737 -26.85 2.89 -20.69
N ASN A 738 -27.55 1.75 -20.84
CA ASN A 738 -26.91 0.43 -20.91
C ASN A 738 -25.96 0.32 -22.11
N VAL A 739 -26.32 0.86 -23.27
CA VAL A 739 -25.41 0.98 -24.43
C VAL A 739 -24.23 1.91 -24.11
N LEU A 740 -24.43 2.99 -23.36
CA LEU A 740 -23.37 3.93 -22.95
C LEU A 740 -22.33 3.28 -22.00
N GLN A 741 -22.77 2.50 -21.01
CA GLN A 741 -21.86 1.71 -20.15
C GLN A 741 -21.04 0.71 -21.00
N SER A 742 -21.70 0.03 -21.94
CA SER A 742 -21.07 -0.90 -22.89
C SER A 742 -19.99 -0.23 -23.75
N VAL A 743 -20.27 0.95 -24.32
CA VAL A 743 -19.28 1.74 -25.08
C VAL A 743 -18.02 2.02 -24.25
N GLN A 744 -18.14 2.21 -22.93
CA GLN A 744 -17.05 2.63 -22.06
C GLN A 744 -16.21 1.50 -21.46
N LEU A 745 -16.72 0.27 -21.46
CA LEU A 745 -16.04 -0.92 -20.92
C LEU A 745 -14.54 -1.06 -21.26
N PRO A 746 -14.10 -0.83 -22.52
CA PRO A 746 -12.68 -0.95 -22.88
C PRO A 746 -11.78 0.03 -22.10
N PHE A 747 -12.30 1.18 -21.70
CA PHE A 747 -11.56 2.22 -20.95
C PHE A 747 -11.32 1.87 -19.47
N ALA A 748 -11.98 0.83 -18.95
CA ALA A 748 -11.68 0.24 -17.65
C ALA A 748 -10.91 -1.09 -17.79
N LEU A 749 -11.37 -1.96 -18.71
CA LEU A 749 -10.81 -3.31 -18.91
C LEU A 749 -9.37 -3.28 -19.44
N ILE A 750 -9.08 -2.46 -20.44
CA ILE A 750 -7.74 -2.44 -21.07
C ILE A 750 -6.68 -1.92 -20.08
N PRO A 751 -6.88 -0.81 -19.33
CA PRO A 751 -5.95 -0.43 -18.28
C PRO A 751 -5.72 -1.52 -17.24
N VAL A 752 -6.75 -2.21 -16.72
CA VAL A 752 -6.53 -3.33 -15.78
C VAL A 752 -5.69 -4.44 -16.39
N LEU A 753 -6.00 -4.89 -17.61
CA LEU A 753 -5.27 -5.97 -18.26
C LEU A 753 -3.82 -5.60 -18.56
N VAL A 754 -3.58 -4.38 -19.06
CA VAL A 754 -2.24 -3.87 -19.36
C VAL A 754 -1.42 -3.70 -18.08
N LEU A 755 -1.96 -3.03 -17.06
CA LEU A 755 -1.24 -2.73 -15.81
C LEU A 755 -0.97 -4.01 -15.00
N THR A 756 -1.95 -4.91 -14.87
CA THR A 756 -1.78 -6.18 -14.11
C THR A 756 -0.91 -7.24 -14.80
N SER A 757 -0.52 -6.98 -16.05
CA SER A 757 0.44 -7.79 -16.83
C SER A 757 1.86 -7.20 -16.84
N GLN A 758 2.08 -5.99 -16.31
CA GLN A 758 3.40 -5.38 -16.21
C GLN A 758 4.13 -5.77 -14.92
N GLN A 759 5.25 -6.48 -15.05
CA GLN A 759 6.14 -6.83 -13.93
C GLN A 759 6.71 -5.59 -13.20
N ARG A 760 6.87 -4.45 -13.90
CA ARG A 760 7.29 -3.16 -13.29
C ARG A 760 6.29 -2.65 -12.24
N ILE A 761 5.00 -2.93 -12.41
CA ILE A 761 3.93 -2.42 -11.55
C ILE A 761 3.53 -3.48 -10.52
N MET A 762 3.33 -4.73 -10.96
CA MET A 762 2.88 -5.82 -10.09
C MET A 762 4.00 -6.49 -9.29
N GLY A 763 5.26 -6.23 -9.62
CA GLY A 763 6.40 -7.02 -9.15
C GLY A 763 6.39 -8.47 -9.67
N GLN A 764 7.47 -9.19 -9.43
CA GLN A 764 7.63 -10.59 -9.86
C GLN A 764 6.67 -11.55 -9.15
N ALA A 765 6.21 -11.21 -7.93
CA ALA A 765 5.39 -12.09 -7.09
C ALA A 765 3.88 -12.08 -7.40
N PHE A 766 3.37 -11.06 -8.10
CA PHE A 766 1.93 -10.84 -8.37
C PHE A 766 1.57 -10.54 -9.84
N VAL A 767 2.54 -10.50 -10.76
CA VAL A 767 2.26 -10.38 -12.21
C VAL A 767 1.35 -11.52 -12.70
N ASN A 768 0.48 -11.26 -13.67
CA ASN A 768 -0.36 -12.32 -14.25
C ASN A 768 0.49 -13.38 -14.95
N THR A 769 0.22 -14.67 -14.69
CA THR A 769 0.78 -15.77 -15.49
C THR A 769 0.27 -15.70 -16.94
N PRO A 770 1.01 -16.20 -17.95
CA PRO A 770 0.63 -16.09 -19.36
C PRO A 770 -0.80 -16.61 -19.65
N LEU A 771 -1.21 -17.70 -18.99
CA LEU A 771 -2.57 -18.22 -19.09
C LEU A 771 -3.63 -17.23 -18.57
N ARG A 772 -3.41 -16.59 -17.41
CA ARG A 772 -4.33 -15.57 -16.87
C ARG A 772 -4.36 -14.31 -17.75
N GLN A 773 -3.23 -13.92 -18.34
CA GLN A 773 -3.20 -12.84 -19.34
C GLN A 773 -4.04 -13.20 -20.57
N ALA A 774 -3.83 -14.39 -21.15
CA ALA A 774 -4.58 -14.87 -22.30
C ALA A 774 -6.09 -14.94 -22.02
N MET A 775 -6.51 -15.52 -20.88
CA MET A 775 -7.92 -15.57 -20.47
C MET A 775 -8.52 -14.18 -20.32
N GLY A 776 -7.81 -13.24 -19.68
CA GLY A 776 -8.28 -11.86 -19.52
C GLY A 776 -8.42 -11.11 -20.85
N TRP A 777 -7.46 -11.26 -21.77
CA TRP A 777 -7.51 -10.66 -23.10
C TRP A 777 -8.58 -11.29 -24.01
N VAL A 778 -8.78 -12.62 -23.95
CA VAL A 778 -9.89 -13.29 -24.64
C VAL A 778 -11.24 -12.81 -24.10
N GLY A 779 -11.40 -12.74 -22.78
CA GLY A 779 -12.61 -12.23 -22.14
C GLY A 779 -12.93 -10.78 -22.53
N ALA A 780 -11.92 -9.89 -22.52
CA ALA A 780 -12.12 -8.50 -22.95
C ALA A 780 -12.35 -8.40 -24.47
N GLY A 781 -11.78 -9.31 -25.27
CA GLY A 781 -12.09 -9.47 -26.68
C GLY A 781 -13.56 -9.81 -26.92
N VAL A 782 -14.11 -10.77 -26.18
CA VAL A 782 -15.54 -11.13 -26.23
C VAL A 782 -16.41 -9.93 -25.86
N VAL A 783 -16.10 -9.22 -24.77
CA VAL A 783 -16.81 -8.01 -24.36
C VAL A 783 -16.73 -6.93 -25.45
N MET A 784 -15.54 -6.62 -25.98
CA MET A 784 -15.37 -5.63 -27.05
C MET A 784 -16.17 -5.98 -28.32
N VAL A 785 -16.21 -7.25 -28.72
CA VAL A 785 -17.01 -7.70 -29.87
C VAL A 785 -18.50 -7.56 -29.58
N VAL A 786 -18.96 -7.95 -28.39
CA VAL A 786 -20.34 -7.76 -27.91
C VAL A 786 -20.74 -6.28 -27.95
N ASN A 787 -19.88 -5.38 -27.49
CA ASN A 787 -20.14 -3.95 -27.47
C ASN A 787 -20.20 -3.36 -28.89
N VAL A 788 -19.34 -3.81 -29.80
CA VAL A 788 -19.42 -3.44 -31.23
C VAL A 788 -20.73 -3.92 -31.86
N VAL A 789 -21.24 -5.11 -31.49
CA VAL A 789 -22.55 -5.60 -31.95
C VAL A 789 -23.71 -4.76 -31.39
N LEU A 790 -23.67 -4.32 -30.12
CA LEU A 790 -24.67 -3.40 -29.56
C LEU A 790 -24.68 -2.06 -30.30
N ILE A 791 -23.51 -1.45 -30.49
CA ILE A 791 -23.40 -0.16 -31.20
C ILE A 791 -23.88 -0.32 -32.64
N TYR A 792 -23.53 -1.42 -33.32
CA TYR A 792 -24.05 -1.72 -34.65
C TYR A 792 -25.58 -1.81 -34.65
N GLN A 793 -26.19 -2.60 -33.78
CA GLN A 793 -27.65 -2.75 -33.71
C GLN A 793 -28.37 -1.43 -33.40
N ALA A 794 -27.88 -0.68 -32.40
CA ALA A 794 -28.42 0.63 -32.02
C ALA A 794 -28.29 1.70 -33.14
N THR A 795 -27.28 1.58 -34.00
CA THR A 795 -27.07 2.50 -35.14
C THR A 795 -27.73 2.03 -36.44
N HIS A 796 -28.05 0.74 -36.59
CA HIS A 796 -28.62 0.17 -37.83
C HIS A 796 -30.06 0.63 -38.12
N GLY A 797 -30.84 0.90 -37.07
CA GLY A 797 -32.21 1.42 -37.20
C GLY A 797 -32.30 2.92 -37.49
N HIS A 798 -31.19 3.66 -37.47
CA HIS A 798 -31.18 5.12 -37.59
C HIS A 798 -30.91 5.56 -39.04
N GLN A 799 -31.71 6.50 -39.55
CA GLN A 799 -31.51 7.05 -40.91
C GLN A 799 -30.39 8.09 -40.90
N TRP A 800 -29.17 7.65 -41.22
CA TRP A 800 -27.99 8.49 -41.29
C TRP A 800 -28.05 9.48 -42.46
N THR A 801 -28.16 10.77 -42.14
CA THR A 801 -27.92 11.86 -43.10
C THR A 801 -26.42 12.07 -43.27
N THR A 802 -25.97 12.77 -44.31
CA THR A 802 -24.56 13.17 -44.45
C THR A 802 -24.06 13.98 -43.24
N TRP A 803 -24.91 14.85 -42.68
CA TRP A 803 -24.61 15.69 -41.53
C TRP A 803 -24.51 14.92 -40.21
N THR A 804 -25.14 13.75 -40.07
CA THR A 804 -25.03 12.90 -38.86
C THR A 804 -24.05 11.74 -39.04
N GLY A 805 -23.97 11.16 -40.24
CA GLY A 805 -23.13 9.99 -40.55
C GLY A 805 -21.63 10.30 -40.60
N VAL A 806 -21.22 11.45 -41.15
CA VAL A 806 -19.78 11.80 -41.21
C VAL A 806 -19.20 12.05 -39.81
N PRO A 807 -19.84 12.82 -38.90
CA PRO A 807 -19.39 12.93 -37.51
C PRO A 807 -19.41 11.59 -36.76
N ALA A 808 -20.40 10.73 -36.99
CA ALA A 808 -20.47 9.42 -36.33
C ALA A 808 -19.33 8.48 -36.78
N LEU A 809 -19.01 8.46 -38.08
CA LEU A 809 -17.86 7.72 -38.62
C LEU A 809 -16.53 8.25 -38.08
N ALA A 810 -16.36 9.58 -38.00
CA ALA A 810 -15.18 10.20 -37.41
C ALA A 810 -15.05 9.89 -35.91
N GLY A 811 -16.16 9.92 -35.16
CA GLY A 811 -16.22 9.54 -33.75
C GLY A 811 -15.89 8.06 -33.51
N MET A 812 -16.43 7.16 -34.33
CA MET A 812 -16.11 5.73 -34.31
C MET A 812 -14.63 5.47 -34.63
N ALA A 813 -14.07 6.15 -35.64
CA ALA A 813 -12.65 6.05 -35.97
C ALA A 813 -11.76 6.56 -34.82
N ALA A 814 -12.11 7.68 -34.18
CA ALA A 814 -11.41 8.20 -33.01
C ALA A 814 -11.51 7.27 -31.79
N TYR A 815 -12.68 6.68 -31.55
CA TYR A 815 -12.92 5.68 -30.51
C TYR A 815 -12.02 4.45 -30.71
N LEU A 816 -12.05 3.85 -31.91
CA LEU A 816 -11.24 2.67 -32.24
C LEU A 816 -9.73 2.97 -32.20
N ALA A 817 -9.31 4.16 -32.65
CA ALA A 817 -7.92 4.60 -32.54
C ALA A 817 -7.47 4.77 -31.08
N PHE A 818 -8.34 5.31 -30.20
CA PHE A 818 -8.05 5.45 -28.78
C PHE A 818 -8.01 4.10 -28.05
N VAL A 819 -8.94 3.19 -28.35
CA VAL A 819 -8.90 1.80 -27.88
C VAL A 819 -7.60 1.12 -28.33
N GLY A 820 -7.21 1.24 -29.60
CA GLY A 820 -5.95 0.70 -30.12
C GLY A 820 -4.71 1.27 -29.42
N TYR A 821 -4.69 2.58 -29.15
CA TYR A 821 -3.65 3.24 -28.36
C TYR A 821 -3.53 2.63 -26.94
N LEU A 822 -4.65 2.37 -26.26
CA LEU A 822 -4.65 1.76 -24.93
C LEU A 822 -4.15 0.32 -24.95
N VAL A 823 -4.51 -0.48 -25.97
CA VAL A 823 -4.02 -1.87 -26.14
C VAL A 823 -2.50 -1.92 -26.41
N ILE A 824 -1.99 -1.00 -27.24
CA ILE A 824 -0.56 -0.88 -27.52
C ILE A 824 0.20 -0.40 -26.27
N GLY A 825 -0.36 0.56 -25.55
CA GLY A 825 0.21 1.16 -24.35
C GLY A 825 1.29 2.22 -24.64
N PRO A 826 1.44 3.25 -23.77
CA PRO A 826 2.24 4.45 -24.05
C PRO A 826 3.70 4.15 -24.41
N ALA A 827 4.35 3.23 -23.70
CA ALA A 827 5.77 2.89 -23.89
C ALA A 827 6.06 1.98 -25.13
N ARG A 828 5.03 1.44 -25.80
CA ARG A 828 5.17 0.86 -27.15
C ARG A 828 4.77 1.89 -28.21
N TRP A 829 3.70 2.64 -27.97
CA TRP A 829 3.24 3.69 -28.88
C TRP A 829 4.34 4.72 -29.17
N GLN A 830 5.07 5.19 -28.15
CA GLN A 830 6.18 6.14 -28.35
C GLN A 830 7.31 5.58 -29.24
N ARG A 831 7.61 4.27 -29.16
CA ARG A 831 8.62 3.61 -30.01
C ARG A 831 8.14 3.40 -31.44
N ILE A 832 6.86 3.08 -31.63
CA ILE A 832 6.25 2.98 -32.96
C ILE A 832 6.23 4.37 -33.61
N TYR A 833 5.78 5.39 -32.88
CA TYR A 833 5.73 6.78 -33.33
C TYR A 833 7.11 7.31 -33.75
N SER A 834 8.17 7.09 -32.94
CA SER A 834 9.53 7.48 -33.32
C SER A 834 10.04 6.73 -34.56
N SER A 835 9.66 5.44 -34.72
CA SER A 835 10.06 4.62 -35.88
C SER A 835 9.35 5.05 -37.18
N CYS A 836 8.09 5.49 -37.11
CA CYS A 836 7.27 5.80 -38.29
C CYS A 836 7.47 7.23 -38.84
N ILE A 837 8.02 8.16 -38.05
CA ILE A 837 8.09 9.60 -38.40
C ILE A 837 9.52 10.07 -38.74
N GLY A 838 10.53 9.20 -38.57
CA GLY A 838 11.92 9.51 -38.98
C GLY A 838 12.56 10.67 -38.22
N TRP A 839 12.03 11.00 -37.04
CA TRP A 839 12.57 12.05 -36.17
C TRP A 839 13.69 11.49 -35.29
N ASP A 840 14.90 11.47 -35.86
CA ASP A 840 16.11 11.43 -35.05
C ASP A 840 16.15 12.65 -34.13
N LYS A 841 16.04 12.41 -32.82
CA LYS A 841 16.29 13.47 -31.84
C LYS A 841 17.77 13.86 -31.90
N PRO A 842 18.11 15.17 -31.84
CA PRO A 842 19.47 15.58 -31.55
C PRO A 842 19.97 14.93 -30.25
N ALA A 843 21.26 14.57 -30.22
CA ALA A 843 21.87 13.89 -29.08
C ALA A 843 22.15 14.84 -27.90
N SER A 844 21.08 15.36 -27.26
CA SER A 844 21.16 15.98 -25.93
C SER A 844 20.98 14.90 -24.87
N GLY A 845 21.98 14.73 -24.00
CA GLY A 845 22.15 13.58 -23.09
C GLY A 845 21.21 13.51 -21.88
N GLU A 846 19.93 13.85 -22.04
CA GLU A 846 18.90 13.59 -21.02
C GLU A 846 18.23 12.25 -21.29
N ALA A 847 18.55 11.26 -20.46
CA ALA A 847 17.77 10.04 -20.37
C ALA A 847 16.31 10.42 -20.00
N ALA A 848 15.33 9.81 -20.67
CA ALA A 848 13.93 10.04 -20.34
C ALA A 848 13.73 9.71 -18.84
N PRO A 849 13.17 10.64 -18.04
CA PRO A 849 13.20 10.51 -16.59
C PRO A 849 12.53 9.20 -16.17
N GLU A 850 13.28 8.40 -15.42
CA GLU A 850 12.81 7.12 -14.89
C GLU A 850 11.63 7.39 -13.97
N ARG A 851 10.41 7.23 -14.50
CA ARG A 851 9.18 7.57 -13.77
C ARG A 851 9.14 6.75 -12.50
N GLN A 852 9.31 7.45 -11.38
CA GLN A 852 9.30 6.87 -10.04
C GLN A 852 8.01 6.06 -9.83
N PRO A 853 8.05 4.94 -9.09
CA PRO A 853 6.83 4.29 -8.65
C PRO A 853 5.99 5.30 -7.84
N LEU A 854 4.66 5.16 -7.91
CA LEU A 854 3.72 6.05 -7.23
C LEU A 854 4.03 6.15 -5.73
N VAL A 855 4.58 7.30 -5.33
CA VAL A 855 4.60 7.72 -3.93
C VAL A 855 3.13 7.96 -3.53
N THR A 856 2.64 7.18 -2.57
CA THR A 856 1.31 7.38 -1.99
C THR A 856 1.33 8.66 -1.17
N GLY A 857 0.52 9.66 -1.56
CA GLY A 857 0.52 10.95 -0.90
C GLY A 857 -0.04 10.91 0.52
N SER A 858 0.81 11.23 1.48
CA SER A 858 0.48 11.76 2.80
C SER A 858 0.67 13.29 2.74
N ASP A 859 -0.32 13.99 2.16
CA ASP A 859 -0.27 15.45 1.94
C ASP A 859 -1.68 16.06 1.69
N VAL A 860 -2.66 15.66 2.52
CA VAL A 860 -3.89 16.40 2.90
C VAL A 860 -4.27 15.99 4.32
#